data_AF-R6M9K6-F1
#
_entry.id   AF-R6M9K6-F1
#
_cell.length_a   1.000
_cell.length_b   1.000
_cell.length_c   1.000
_cell.angle_alpha   90.00
_cell.angle_beta   90.00
_cell.angle_gamma   90.00
#
_symmetry.space_group_name_H-M   'P 1'
#
loop_
_entity.id
_entity.type
_entity.pdbx_description
1 polymer ?
#
loop_
_entity_poly.entity_id
_entity_poly.type
_entity_poly.pdbx_seq_one_letter_code
_entity_poly.pdbx_strand_id
1 'polypeptide(L)'
;MIKQICFELKKIIKSPQIFFSIVGLLLVCGIFFECKIEIPELGSGFSTEGYHKIVKELKSSSGDEIYKRVSDSYKNMMQGIAETEIKYEKNYSRELNLYGQVIKEFGQSEEYPKYVQTVLDNSQKAGISLFDESDGTQREQEKVQKDFQKMTETKPHFLGTYAVEMYMKTDLWDLAVIAIVMILVHSCILAEVEENKICLLRCTKNGRAKTAYAKFISGSMLLFCVQFIMYVLRFVLAGIAYGFPKFSEAFQSVSGTSGCTLKISIGQAMLLVFILKLFVTIVLFSVFFTVALLLRNTWKFYIIGLGIMAVSWILFSQIDANSFLAILKWMNPVAFLAVDSIISDYRNLMIFGYPIGYMSFVLLVCVLFFGICICTIGKLYCNVMPFREKSGSEKIFALRECIAGRLLGGHGLWGYECRKWSFYQKGIWFCVFYMIIGFIVYQPVSERLFTKEEIYYKYYVKQVEGKYTEEKMKSLYAKEKKLSAINKKIEKNGGKYTGAVIVYYSRQLEKEPGLKKAVAYGKYLNKNGGDFIYEQGYHILFGKGDGKFALFLCRCASLMLMALLSVLIWYIEQTGRMNCLIRISTCGTKKTDRYKYGNVMLSGIIVAAITYIPWVYNVFSVFGCAGLSSPANSLQMFSKVPVWVPLSAVIIAFFVLHMLYLWAIGFITKVLSRVIKNGLVAAVLLFGFGILPILLLWV
;
A
#
# COMPACT_ATOMS: atom_id res chain seq x y z
N MET A 1 -38.51 1.12 18.87
CA MET A 1 -37.07 1.05 18.61
C MET A 1 -36.78 0.43 17.25
N ILE A 2 -37.24 -0.79 16.96
CA ILE A 2 -37.04 -1.48 15.66
C ILE A 2 -37.46 -0.61 14.45
N LYS A 3 -38.66 -0.02 14.44
CA LYS A 3 -39.10 0.88 13.37
C LYS A 3 -38.16 2.07 13.12
N GLN A 4 -37.52 2.61 14.17
CA GLN A 4 -36.56 3.71 14.05
C GLN A 4 -35.22 3.23 13.49
N ILE A 5 -34.76 2.05 13.92
CA ILE A 5 -33.56 1.41 13.36
C ILE A 5 -33.75 1.18 11.86
N CYS A 6 -34.89 0.64 11.44
CA CYS A 6 -35.20 0.44 10.01
C CYS A 6 -35.24 1.76 9.22
N PHE A 7 -35.75 2.85 9.83
CA PHE A 7 -35.77 4.16 9.18
C PHE A 7 -34.37 4.73 9.00
N GLU A 8 -33.52 4.69 10.04
CA GLU A 8 -32.13 5.15 9.94
C GLU A 8 -31.32 4.28 8.96
N LEU A 9 -31.51 2.96 8.97
CA LEU A 9 -30.91 2.07 7.95
C LEU A 9 -31.35 2.47 6.54
N LYS A 10 -32.65 2.64 6.31
CA LYS A 10 -33.19 3.03 4.99
C LYS A 10 -32.65 4.38 4.55
N LYS A 11 -32.47 5.33 5.46
CA LYS A 11 -31.89 6.64 5.17
C LYS A 11 -30.43 6.54 4.74
N ILE A 12 -29.64 5.74 5.45
CA ILE A 12 -28.21 5.54 5.13
C ILE A 12 -28.07 4.78 3.80
N ILE A 13 -28.81 3.68 3.61
CA ILE A 13 -28.77 2.86 2.40
C ILE A 13 -29.27 3.63 1.16
N LYS A 14 -30.34 4.43 1.30
CA LYS A 14 -30.85 5.26 0.19
C LYS A 14 -30.01 6.49 -0.10
N SER A 15 -29.03 6.82 0.74
CA SER A 15 -28.11 7.91 0.45
C SER A 15 -27.19 7.47 -0.68
N PRO A 16 -27.32 8.05 -1.90
CA PRO A 16 -26.48 7.64 -3.02
C PRO A 16 -25.00 7.88 -2.69
N GLN A 17 -24.70 8.91 -1.90
CA GLN A 17 -23.35 9.26 -1.48
C GLN A 17 -22.66 8.11 -0.72
N ILE A 18 -23.35 7.50 0.24
CA ILE A 18 -22.77 6.47 1.11
C ILE A 18 -22.60 5.18 0.32
N PHE A 19 -23.63 4.81 -0.45
CA PHE A 19 -23.57 3.65 -1.34
C PHE A 19 -22.38 3.74 -2.29
N PHE A 20 -22.24 4.86 -3.01
CA PHE A 20 -21.13 5.08 -3.93
C PHE A 20 -19.76 5.14 -3.23
N SER A 21 -19.69 5.58 -1.96
CA SER A 21 -18.44 5.56 -1.18
C SER A 21 -17.98 4.15 -0.89
N ILE A 22 -18.90 3.32 -0.40
CA ILE A 22 -18.63 1.94 -0.01
C ILE A 22 -18.25 1.15 -1.27
N VAL A 23 -19.01 1.30 -2.35
CA VAL A 23 -18.71 0.66 -3.64
C VAL A 23 -17.35 1.13 -4.18
N GLY A 24 -17.04 2.43 -4.10
CA GLY A 24 -15.76 2.97 -4.54
C GLY A 24 -14.58 2.40 -3.74
N LEU A 25 -14.69 2.29 -2.41
CA LEU A 25 -13.67 1.68 -1.57
C LEU A 25 -13.51 0.19 -1.85
N LEU A 26 -14.61 -0.54 -2.04
CA LEU A 26 -14.59 -1.96 -2.43
C LEU A 26 -13.87 -2.17 -3.77
N LEU A 27 -14.14 -1.31 -4.75
CA LEU A 27 -13.45 -1.35 -6.05
C LEU A 27 -11.95 -1.07 -5.89
N VAL A 28 -11.56 -0.05 -5.12
CA VAL A 28 -10.15 0.26 -4.86
C VAL A 28 -9.44 -0.91 -4.16
N CYS A 29 -10.07 -1.55 -3.17
CA CYS A 29 -9.51 -2.72 -2.49
C CYS A 29 -9.39 -3.94 -3.42
N GLY A 30 -10.41 -4.22 -4.22
CA GLY A 30 -10.38 -5.31 -5.20
C GLY A 30 -9.29 -5.10 -6.24
N ILE A 31 -9.20 -3.89 -6.81
CA ILE A 31 -8.16 -3.52 -7.76
C ILE A 31 -6.78 -3.68 -7.12
N PHE A 32 -6.56 -3.16 -5.90
CA PHE A 32 -5.25 -3.29 -5.26
C PHE A 32 -4.90 -4.74 -4.91
N PHE A 33 -5.89 -5.58 -4.60
CA PHE A 33 -5.68 -7.00 -4.39
C PHE A 33 -5.23 -7.70 -5.68
N GLU A 34 -5.86 -7.41 -6.81
CA GLU A 34 -5.40 -7.88 -8.13
C GLU A 34 -4.00 -7.36 -8.44
N CYS A 35 -3.71 -6.08 -8.18
CA CYS A 35 -2.35 -5.55 -8.29
C CYS A 35 -1.39 -6.34 -7.39
N LYS A 36 -1.78 -6.73 -6.18
CA LYS A 36 -0.91 -7.48 -5.28
C LYS A 36 -0.58 -8.87 -5.82
N ILE A 37 -1.47 -9.46 -6.62
CA ILE A 37 -1.27 -10.75 -7.26
C ILE A 37 -0.45 -10.60 -8.55
N GLU A 38 -0.83 -9.68 -9.41
CA GLU A 38 -0.19 -9.48 -10.73
C GLU A 38 1.15 -8.74 -10.63
N ILE A 39 1.33 -7.90 -9.61
CA ILE A 39 2.55 -7.14 -9.29
C ILE A 39 3.30 -7.83 -8.12
N PRO A 40 4.22 -8.78 -8.38
CA PRO A 40 5.02 -9.42 -7.33
C PRO A 40 5.74 -8.44 -6.41
N GLU A 41 6.18 -7.29 -6.94
CA GLU A 41 6.86 -6.22 -6.18
C GLU A 41 5.92 -5.50 -5.18
N LEU A 42 4.60 -5.53 -5.39
CA LEU A 42 3.58 -4.98 -4.49
C LEU A 42 3.12 -6.02 -3.45
N GLY A 43 3.38 -7.31 -3.70
CA GLY A 43 2.71 -8.43 -3.04
C GLY A 43 3.62 -9.52 -2.50
N SER A 44 3.39 -10.75 -2.95
CA SER A 44 4.05 -11.96 -2.45
C SER A 44 5.52 -12.10 -2.88
N GLY A 45 5.92 -11.37 -3.91
CA GLY A 45 7.26 -11.50 -4.51
C GLY A 45 7.39 -12.65 -5.51
N PHE A 46 6.34 -13.43 -5.79
CA PHE A 46 6.33 -14.58 -6.72
C PHE A 46 4.98 -14.74 -7.45
N SER A 47 4.94 -15.52 -8.52
CA SER A 47 3.72 -15.75 -9.32
C SER A 47 2.83 -16.83 -8.73
N THR A 48 1.52 -16.72 -8.98
CA THR A 48 0.53 -17.75 -8.59
C THR A 48 0.80 -19.08 -9.28
N GLU A 49 1.18 -19.06 -10.57
CA GLU A 49 1.52 -20.27 -11.32
C GLU A 49 2.75 -20.99 -10.77
N GLY A 50 3.82 -20.24 -10.43
CA GLY A 50 5.03 -20.79 -9.84
C GLY A 50 4.74 -21.48 -8.50
N TYR A 51 3.92 -20.85 -7.67
CA TYR A 51 3.46 -21.41 -6.40
C TYR A 51 2.63 -22.68 -6.57
N HIS A 52 1.65 -22.71 -7.48
CA HIS A 52 0.86 -23.91 -7.74
C HIS A 52 1.71 -25.09 -8.23
N LYS A 53 2.69 -24.84 -9.10
CA LYS A 53 3.60 -25.88 -9.59
C LYS A 53 4.43 -26.50 -8.46
N ILE A 54 5.07 -25.67 -7.64
CA ILE A 54 5.95 -26.16 -6.57
C ILE A 54 5.18 -26.88 -5.46
N VAL A 55 3.99 -26.37 -5.09
CA VAL A 55 3.12 -27.01 -4.08
C VAL A 55 2.58 -28.35 -4.59
N LYS A 56 2.24 -28.44 -5.88
CA LYS A 56 1.79 -29.70 -6.48
C LYS A 56 2.91 -30.74 -6.52
N GLU A 57 4.13 -30.33 -6.83
CA GLU A 57 5.31 -31.21 -6.79
C GLU A 57 5.62 -31.68 -5.36
N LEU A 58 5.55 -30.79 -4.36
CA LEU A 58 5.80 -31.13 -2.95
C LEU A 58 4.75 -32.04 -2.32
N LYS A 59 3.50 -32.02 -2.82
CA LYS A 59 2.44 -32.94 -2.39
C LYS A 59 2.61 -34.37 -2.92
N SER A 60 3.54 -34.60 -3.84
CA SER A 60 3.84 -35.95 -4.36
C SER A 60 4.75 -36.73 -3.40
N SER A 61 4.82 -38.05 -3.56
CA SER A 61 5.55 -38.98 -2.66
C SER A 61 7.06 -38.70 -2.51
N SER A 62 7.64 -37.82 -3.33
CA SER A 62 9.04 -37.36 -3.27
C SER A 62 9.22 -35.99 -2.58
N GLY A 63 8.25 -35.54 -1.76
CA GLY A 63 8.24 -34.21 -1.14
C GLY A 63 9.52 -33.84 -0.38
N ASP A 64 10.10 -34.77 0.39
CA ASP A 64 11.30 -34.51 1.20
C ASP A 64 12.57 -34.31 0.35
N GLU A 65 12.69 -35.02 -0.77
CA GLU A 65 13.80 -34.86 -1.72
C GLU A 65 13.69 -33.52 -2.47
N ILE A 66 12.46 -33.15 -2.84
CA ILE A 66 12.17 -31.87 -3.49
C ILE A 66 12.44 -30.72 -2.51
N TYR A 67 12.08 -30.85 -1.24
CA TYR A 67 12.40 -29.87 -0.20
C TYR A 67 13.91 -29.69 -0.02
N LYS A 68 14.68 -30.79 0.09
CA LYS A 68 16.15 -30.72 0.17
C LYS A 68 16.73 -29.97 -1.04
N ARG A 69 16.28 -30.31 -2.25
CA ARG A 69 16.70 -29.61 -3.47
C ARG A 69 16.36 -28.11 -3.44
N VAL A 70 15.16 -27.74 -3.01
CA VAL A 70 14.72 -26.34 -2.90
C VAL A 70 15.54 -25.59 -1.83
N SER A 71 15.81 -26.22 -0.69
CA SER A 71 16.62 -25.65 0.40
C SER A 71 18.07 -25.43 -0.02
N ASP A 72 18.68 -26.41 -0.70
CA ASP A 72 20.05 -26.29 -1.23
C ASP A 72 20.12 -25.23 -2.33
N SER A 73 19.12 -25.19 -3.23
CA SER A 73 19.02 -24.15 -4.26
C SER A 73 18.86 -22.76 -3.64
N TYR A 74 18.04 -22.61 -2.61
CA TYR A 74 17.85 -21.35 -1.88
C TYR A 74 19.15 -20.88 -1.21
N LYS A 75 19.91 -21.79 -0.57
CA LYS A 75 21.22 -21.47 0.03
C LYS A 75 22.24 -21.06 -1.01
N ASN A 76 22.32 -21.79 -2.13
CA ASN A 76 23.24 -21.49 -3.23
C ASN A 76 22.92 -20.12 -3.86
N MET A 77 21.63 -19.79 -4.00
CA MET A 77 21.18 -18.47 -4.44
C MET A 77 21.55 -17.37 -3.42
N MET A 78 21.32 -17.59 -2.12
CA MET A 78 21.70 -16.62 -1.09
C MET A 78 23.22 -16.38 -1.03
N GLN A 79 24.04 -17.38 -1.37
CA GLN A 79 25.50 -17.29 -1.42
C GLN A 79 26.06 -16.74 -2.74
N GLY A 80 25.20 -16.45 -3.73
CA GLY A 80 25.60 -15.87 -5.01
C GLY A 80 26.36 -16.84 -5.92
N ILE A 81 26.15 -18.15 -5.76
CA ILE A 81 26.74 -19.19 -6.62
C ILE A 81 25.96 -19.21 -7.95
N ALA A 82 26.65 -18.99 -9.06
CA ALA A 82 26.11 -18.57 -10.35
C ALA A 82 25.36 -19.64 -11.18
N GLU A 83 25.13 -20.85 -10.66
CA GLU A 83 24.67 -22.01 -11.45
C GLU A 83 23.29 -22.57 -11.06
N THR A 84 22.50 -21.86 -10.24
CA THR A 84 21.12 -22.32 -9.98
C THR A 84 20.20 -21.92 -11.12
N GLU A 85 19.74 -22.91 -11.89
CA GLU A 85 18.71 -22.73 -12.92
C GLU A 85 17.39 -22.21 -12.31
N ILE A 86 16.78 -21.24 -12.98
CA ILE A 86 15.44 -20.74 -12.62
C ILE A 86 14.42 -21.73 -13.19
N LYS A 87 13.62 -22.38 -12.34
CA LYS A 87 12.75 -23.49 -12.75
C LYS A 87 11.26 -23.14 -12.73
N TYR A 88 10.80 -22.38 -11.73
CA TYR A 88 9.37 -22.10 -11.54
C TYR A 88 8.98 -20.67 -11.97
N GLU A 89 9.89 -19.71 -11.87
CA GLU A 89 9.68 -18.29 -12.15
C GLU A 89 10.44 -17.79 -13.39
N LYS A 90 10.21 -16.51 -13.74
CA LYS A 90 10.92 -15.83 -14.84
C LYS A 90 12.19 -15.11 -14.39
N ASN A 91 12.27 -14.74 -13.10
CA ASN A 91 13.32 -13.89 -12.55
C ASN A 91 13.92 -14.51 -11.29
N TYR A 92 15.24 -14.34 -11.13
CA TYR A 92 15.99 -14.81 -9.96
C TYR A 92 15.40 -14.36 -8.61
N SER A 93 15.08 -13.07 -8.47
CA SER A 93 14.49 -12.52 -7.25
C SER A 93 13.13 -13.14 -6.90
N ARG A 94 12.35 -13.52 -7.92
CA ARG A 94 11.02 -14.13 -7.73
C ARG A 94 11.15 -15.59 -7.29
N GLU A 95 12.06 -16.33 -7.92
CA GLU A 95 12.37 -17.70 -7.54
C GLU A 95 12.87 -17.77 -6.08
N LEU A 96 13.73 -16.83 -5.68
CA LEU A 96 14.23 -16.72 -4.32
C LEU A 96 13.10 -16.47 -3.30
N ASN A 97 12.17 -15.56 -3.60
CA ASN A 97 11.02 -15.29 -2.73
C ASN A 97 10.07 -16.50 -2.64
N LEU A 98 9.83 -17.19 -3.76
CA LEU A 98 9.02 -18.40 -3.81
C LEU A 98 9.64 -19.51 -2.94
N TYR A 99 10.93 -19.79 -3.12
CA TYR A 99 11.64 -20.78 -2.31
C TYR A 99 11.63 -20.39 -0.83
N GLY A 100 11.87 -19.11 -0.51
CA GLY A 100 11.80 -18.62 0.86
C GLY A 100 10.42 -18.83 1.50
N GLN A 101 9.34 -18.62 0.76
CA GLN A 101 7.98 -18.87 1.27
C GLN A 101 7.72 -20.36 1.50
N VAL A 102 8.08 -21.20 0.53
CA VAL A 102 7.88 -22.65 0.61
C VAL A 102 8.70 -23.26 1.76
N ILE A 103 9.95 -22.82 1.94
CA ILE A 103 10.80 -23.26 3.04
C ILE A 103 10.19 -22.90 4.38
N LYS A 104 9.58 -21.71 4.51
CA LYS A 104 8.86 -21.32 5.73
C LYS A 104 7.67 -22.22 6.02
N GLU A 105 6.85 -22.52 5.01
CA GLU A 105 5.66 -23.38 5.17
C GLU A 105 6.02 -24.83 5.51
N PHE A 106 7.07 -25.36 4.87
CA PHE A 106 7.55 -26.71 5.14
C PHE A 106 8.25 -26.81 6.50
N GLY A 107 9.15 -25.86 6.81
CA GLY A 107 9.85 -25.78 8.09
C GLY A 107 8.89 -25.63 9.27
N GLN A 108 7.82 -24.83 9.11
CA GLN A 108 6.75 -24.74 10.10
C GLN A 108 6.15 -26.12 10.42
N SER A 109 5.93 -26.98 9.43
CA SER A 109 5.29 -28.28 9.65
C SER A 109 6.22 -29.29 10.32
N GLU A 110 7.50 -29.34 9.91
CA GLU A 110 8.48 -30.28 10.46
C GLU A 110 9.04 -29.87 11.82
N GLU A 111 9.30 -28.57 12.03
CA GLU A 111 9.96 -28.07 13.23
C GLU A 111 8.98 -27.82 14.39
N TYR A 112 7.67 -27.79 14.12
CA TYR A 112 6.67 -27.49 15.15
C TYR A 112 6.73 -28.39 16.39
N PRO A 113 6.84 -29.74 16.29
CA PRO A 113 6.97 -30.58 17.48
C PRO A 113 8.23 -30.24 18.31
N LYS A 114 9.35 -29.94 17.64
CA LYS A 114 10.59 -29.51 18.30
C LYS A 114 10.44 -28.14 18.96
N TYR A 115 9.71 -27.22 18.33
CA TYR A 115 9.39 -25.92 18.89
C TYR A 115 8.58 -26.06 20.19
N VAL A 116 7.52 -26.87 20.20
CA VAL A 116 6.70 -27.12 21.40
C VAL A 116 7.54 -27.72 22.53
N GLN A 117 8.38 -28.71 22.23
CA GLN A 117 9.30 -29.29 23.21
C GLN A 117 10.28 -28.25 23.76
N THR A 118 10.88 -27.43 22.90
CA THR A 118 11.83 -26.37 23.31
C THR A 118 11.17 -25.35 24.24
N VAL A 119 9.92 -24.94 23.95
CA VAL A 119 9.17 -24.02 24.81
C VAL A 119 8.87 -24.65 26.17
N LEU A 120 8.47 -25.92 26.20
CA LEU A 120 8.23 -26.66 27.44
C LEU A 120 9.51 -26.81 28.26
N ASP A 121 10.62 -27.23 27.65
CA ASP A 121 11.91 -27.40 28.31
C ASP A 121 12.45 -26.08 28.87
N ASN A 122 12.33 -24.98 28.11
CA ASN A 122 12.74 -23.65 28.55
C ASN A 122 11.88 -23.17 29.74
N SER A 123 10.57 -23.40 29.69
CA SER A 123 9.66 -23.04 30.80
C SER A 123 9.98 -23.84 32.07
N GLN A 124 10.33 -25.13 31.95
CA GLN A 124 10.71 -25.97 33.09
C GLN A 124 12.06 -25.57 33.68
N LYS A 125 13.08 -25.36 32.84
CA LYS A 125 14.43 -24.95 33.31
C LYS A 125 14.40 -23.59 34.00
N ALA A 126 13.63 -22.64 33.46
CA ALA A 126 13.49 -21.32 34.06
C ALA A 126 12.69 -21.35 35.38
N GLY A 127 11.73 -22.27 35.53
CA GLY A 127 10.98 -22.48 36.78
C GLY A 127 11.79 -23.12 37.90
N ILE A 128 12.92 -23.75 37.58
CA ILE A 128 13.86 -24.34 38.54
C ILE A 128 15.03 -23.37 38.85
N SER A 129 15.19 -22.31 38.06
CA SER A 129 16.25 -21.31 38.25
C SER A 129 16.02 -20.52 39.54
N LEU A 130 16.76 -20.89 40.59
CA LEU A 130 16.79 -20.27 41.92
C LEU A 130 17.25 -18.79 41.94
N PHE A 131 17.64 -18.21 40.80
CA PHE A 131 18.28 -16.90 40.72
C PHE A 131 17.40 -15.78 40.12
N ASP A 132 16.17 -16.07 39.69
CA ASP A 132 15.18 -15.07 39.23
C ASP A 132 13.95 -15.08 40.16
N GLU A 133 14.08 -14.47 41.35
CA GLU A 133 13.10 -14.46 42.47
C GLU A 133 11.87 -13.55 42.27
N SER A 134 11.39 -13.34 41.05
CA SER A 134 10.16 -12.57 40.85
C SER A 134 8.95 -13.51 40.77
N ASP A 135 8.04 -13.39 41.75
CA ASP A 135 6.73 -14.09 41.83
C ASP A 135 5.96 -14.04 40.50
N GLY A 136 6.11 -12.95 39.74
CA GLY A 136 5.49 -12.76 38.43
C GLY A 136 6.08 -13.66 37.34
N THR A 137 7.41 -13.83 37.32
CA THR A 137 8.12 -14.63 36.31
C THR A 137 7.75 -16.11 36.43
N GLN A 138 7.67 -16.63 37.67
CA GLN A 138 7.25 -18.01 37.93
C GLN A 138 5.81 -18.27 37.46
N ARG A 139 4.88 -17.35 37.78
CA ARG A 139 3.48 -17.44 37.33
C ARG A 139 3.36 -17.41 35.80
N GLU A 140 4.20 -16.63 35.12
CA GLU A 140 4.23 -16.58 33.66
C GLU A 140 4.66 -17.92 33.06
N GLN A 141 5.72 -18.52 33.61
CA GLN A 141 6.24 -19.81 33.17
C GLN A 141 5.24 -20.96 33.39
N GLU A 142 4.59 -21.03 34.55
CA GLU A 142 3.54 -22.02 34.81
C GLU A 142 2.39 -21.92 33.80
N LYS A 143 2.02 -20.70 33.42
CA LYS A 143 0.97 -20.46 32.45
C LYS A 143 1.39 -20.89 31.05
N VAL A 144 2.62 -20.54 30.63
CA VAL A 144 3.20 -21.00 29.35
C VAL A 144 3.16 -22.51 29.28
N GLN A 145 3.58 -23.19 30.36
CA GLN A 145 3.58 -24.65 30.42
C GLN A 145 2.17 -25.22 30.26
N LYS A 146 1.18 -24.70 31.00
CA LYS A 146 -0.23 -25.16 30.92
C LYS A 146 -0.84 -24.96 29.53
N ASP A 147 -0.49 -23.87 28.85
CA ASP A 147 -1.02 -23.55 27.53
C ASP A 147 -0.39 -24.43 26.43
N PHE A 148 0.93 -24.64 26.45
CA PHE A 148 1.65 -25.45 25.45
C PHE A 148 1.56 -26.96 25.68
N GLN A 149 1.32 -27.43 26.91
CA GLN A 149 1.11 -28.86 27.19
C GLN A 149 -0.04 -29.43 26.34
N LYS A 150 -1.09 -28.64 26.12
CA LYS A 150 -2.22 -29.02 25.27
C LYS A 150 -1.76 -29.30 23.84
N MET A 151 -0.74 -28.61 23.34
CA MET A 151 -0.33 -28.64 21.93
C MET A 151 0.59 -29.81 21.56
N THR A 152 1.03 -30.60 22.54
CA THR A 152 1.96 -31.73 22.33
C THR A 152 1.45 -32.79 21.35
N GLU A 153 0.13 -32.97 21.25
CA GLU A 153 -0.50 -34.00 20.42
C GLU A 153 -0.73 -33.58 18.96
N THR A 154 -0.63 -32.28 18.64
CA THR A 154 -0.93 -31.79 17.29
C THR A 154 0.25 -32.01 16.36
N LYS A 155 0.04 -32.78 15.29
CA LYS A 155 1.04 -33.05 14.23
C LYS A 155 0.67 -32.29 12.95
N PRO A 156 1.25 -31.10 12.72
CA PRO A 156 1.03 -30.37 11.47
C PRO A 156 1.70 -31.06 10.29
N HIS A 157 1.20 -30.82 9.09
CA HIS A 157 1.79 -31.30 7.85
C HIS A 157 1.67 -30.25 6.74
N PHE A 158 2.54 -30.36 5.74
CA PHE A 158 2.60 -29.39 4.65
C PHE A 158 1.35 -29.44 3.76
N LEU A 159 0.69 -28.29 3.58
CA LEU A 159 -0.58 -28.18 2.85
C LEU A 159 -0.60 -27.11 1.75
N GLY A 160 0.42 -26.26 1.68
CA GLY A 160 0.42 -25.04 0.85
C GLY A 160 -0.54 -24.00 1.43
N THR A 161 -0.14 -23.30 2.48
CA THR A 161 -1.05 -22.50 3.33
C THR A 161 -1.12 -21.02 2.98
N TYR A 162 -0.45 -20.57 1.92
CA TYR A 162 -0.35 -19.15 1.57
C TYR A 162 -1.70 -18.42 1.41
N ALA A 163 -2.73 -19.09 0.87
CA ALA A 163 -4.08 -18.51 0.78
C ALA A 163 -4.66 -18.13 2.16
N VAL A 164 -4.39 -18.95 3.18
CA VAL A 164 -4.83 -18.73 4.56
C VAL A 164 -4.04 -17.60 5.19
N GLU A 165 -2.72 -17.57 4.99
CA GLU A 165 -1.86 -16.47 5.44
C GLU A 165 -2.32 -15.13 4.84
N MET A 166 -2.59 -15.10 3.54
CA MET A 166 -3.09 -13.90 2.84
C MET A 166 -4.49 -13.49 3.31
N TYR A 167 -5.35 -14.42 3.73
CA TYR A 167 -6.64 -14.08 4.33
C TYR A 167 -6.50 -13.44 5.72
N MET A 168 -5.58 -13.96 6.54
CA MET A 168 -5.41 -13.52 7.93
C MET A 168 -4.67 -12.20 8.06
N LYS A 169 -3.63 -11.99 7.24
CA LYS A 169 -2.70 -10.88 7.36
C LYS A 169 -3.40 -9.52 7.41
N THR A 170 -2.91 -8.61 8.23
CA THR A 170 -3.45 -7.24 8.23
C THR A 170 -2.92 -6.44 7.04
N ASP A 171 -3.81 -5.82 6.25
CA ASP A 171 -3.48 -5.21 4.95
C ASP A 171 -4.38 -3.99 4.62
N LEU A 172 -4.33 -3.47 3.39
CA LEU A 172 -5.16 -2.35 2.91
C LEU A 172 -6.66 -2.53 3.12
N TRP A 173 -7.15 -3.78 3.14
CA TRP A 173 -8.54 -4.08 3.48
C TRP A 173 -8.91 -3.52 4.85
N ASP A 174 -8.04 -3.66 5.85
CA ASP A 174 -8.28 -3.17 7.21
C ASP A 174 -8.23 -1.62 7.27
N LEU A 175 -7.39 -0.98 6.44
CA LEU A 175 -7.40 0.48 6.27
C LEU A 175 -8.71 0.99 5.63
N ALA A 176 -9.24 0.28 4.63
CA ALA A 176 -10.52 0.62 4.03
C ALA A 176 -11.69 0.44 5.01
N VAL A 177 -11.62 -0.56 5.89
CA VAL A 177 -12.58 -0.74 6.98
C VAL A 177 -12.57 0.47 7.92
N ILE A 178 -11.39 0.97 8.33
CA ILE A 178 -11.29 2.19 9.14
C ILE A 178 -11.92 3.40 8.40
N ALA A 179 -11.70 3.53 7.10
CA ALA A 179 -12.31 4.58 6.29
C ALA A 179 -13.85 4.46 6.25
N ILE A 180 -14.38 3.24 6.10
CA ILE A 180 -15.82 2.96 6.16
C ILE A 180 -16.38 3.34 7.53
N VAL A 181 -15.70 2.99 8.62
CA VAL A 181 -16.11 3.38 9.98
C VAL A 181 -16.25 4.91 10.07
N MET A 182 -15.27 5.67 9.60
CA MET A 182 -15.34 7.14 9.61
C MET A 182 -16.49 7.69 8.75
N ILE A 183 -16.71 7.12 7.56
CA ILE A 183 -17.83 7.50 6.66
C ILE A 183 -19.18 7.22 7.33
N LEU A 184 -19.33 6.06 7.97
CA LEU A 184 -20.55 5.69 8.68
C LEU A 184 -20.81 6.64 9.85
N VAL A 185 -19.79 6.92 10.69
CA VAL A 185 -19.91 7.90 11.79
C VAL A 185 -20.32 9.27 11.26
N HIS A 186 -19.70 9.73 10.17
CA HIS A 186 -20.06 10.99 9.54
C HIS A 186 -21.53 11.00 9.09
N SER A 187 -21.98 9.94 8.43
CA SER A 187 -23.36 9.85 7.96
C SER A 187 -24.42 9.75 9.07
N CYS A 188 -24.11 9.05 10.16
CA CYS A 188 -25.05 8.85 11.26
C CYS A 188 -25.22 10.10 12.13
N ILE A 189 -24.14 10.87 12.32
CA ILE A 189 -24.13 12.04 13.22
C ILE A 189 -23.72 13.31 12.50
N LEU A 190 -22.47 13.38 12.00
CA LEU A 190 -21.84 14.65 11.66
C LEU A 190 -22.54 15.40 10.53
N ALA A 191 -23.03 14.68 9.51
CA ALA A 191 -23.81 15.28 8.43
C ALA A 191 -25.04 16.04 8.96
N GLU A 192 -25.71 15.51 9.98
CA GLU A 192 -26.84 16.20 10.59
C GLU A 192 -26.45 17.31 11.56
N VAL A 193 -25.27 17.22 12.18
CA VAL A 193 -24.70 18.31 12.99
C VAL A 193 -24.44 19.51 12.08
N GLU A 194 -23.80 19.29 10.92
CA GLU A 194 -23.50 20.33 9.93
C GLU A 194 -24.75 20.99 9.37
N GLU A 195 -25.78 20.19 9.06
CA GLU A 195 -27.04 20.69 8.53
C GLU A 195 -28.00 21.21 9.63
N ASN A 196 -27.58 21.22 10.90
CA ASN A 196 -28.40 21.57 12.07
C ASN A 196 -29.73 20.79 12.20
N LYS A 197 -29.88 19.66 11.50
CA LYS A 197 -31.10 18.82 11.52
C LYS A 197 -31.34 18.18 12.88
N ILE A 198 -30.29 18.01 13.69
CA ILE A 198 -30.37 17.49 15.06
C ILE A 198 -31.31 18.35 15.93
N CYS A 199 -31.39 19.66 15.69
CA CYS A 199 -32.27 20.56 16.42
C CYS A 199 -33.75 20.17 16.23
N LEU A 200 -34.15 19.93 14.98
CA LEU A 200 -35.52 19.52 14.63
C LEU A 200 -35.85 18.12 15.16
N LEU A 201 -34.90 17.18 15.06
CA LEU A 201 -35.09 15.81 15.55
C LEU A 201 -35.41 15.78 17.04
N ARG A 202 -34.76 16.62 17.85
CA ARG A 202 -34.96 16.67 19.32
C ARG A 202 -36.34 17.10 19.76
N CYS A 203 -37.04 17.88 18.94
CA CYS A 203 -38.41 18.29 19.19
C CYS A 203 -39.40 17.13 19.06
N THR A 204 -38.98 16.00 18.47
CA THR A 204 -39.84 14.82 18.33
C THR A 204 -39.84 13.94 19.59
N LYS A 205 -40.94 13.23 19.85
CA LYS A 205 -41.18 12.38 21.05
C LYS A 205 -40.05 11.39 21.35
N ASN A 206 -39.35 10.88 20.33
CA ASN A 206 -38.24 9.92 20.48
C ASN A 206 -36.87 10.49 20.04
N GLY A 207 -36.76 11.80 19.85
CA GLY A 207 -35.62 12.50 19.23
C GLY A 207 -34.32 12.61 20.04
N ARG A 208 -34.31 12.09 21.27
CA ARG A 208 -33.19 12.19 22.23
C ARG A 208 -32.36 10.89 22.24
N ALA A 209 -32.08 10.33 23.42
CA ALA A 209 -31.27 9.11 23.56
C ALA A 209 -31.75 7.92 22.72
N LYS A 210 -33.08 7.71 22.58
CA LYS A 210 -33.63 6.64 21.74
C LYS A 210 -33.19 6.73 20.27
N THR A 211 -33.14 7.95 19.72
CA THR A 211 -32.63 8.17 18.35
C THR A 211 -31.13 7.94 18.27
N ALA A 212 -30.37 8.33 19.30
CA ALA A 212 -28.93 8.07 19.37
C ALA A 212 -28.60 6.58 19.28
N TYR A 213 -29.27 5.75 20.09
CA TYR A 213 -29.08 4.30 20.05
C TYR A 213 -29.59 3.67 18.75
N ALA A 214 -30.69 4.16 18.17
CA ALA A 214 -31.15 3.69 16.87
C ALA A 214 -30.12 3.95 15.75
N LYS A 215 -29.45 5.10 15.79
CA LYS A 215 -28.36 5.45 14.86
C LYS A 215 -27.11 4.60 15.08
N PHE A 216 -26.74 4.36 16.33
CA PHE A 216 -25.61 3.51 16.67
C PHE A 216 -25.84 2.06 16.19
N ILE A 217 -27.02 1.49 16.46
CA ILE A 217 -27.37 0.13 16.04
C ILE A 217 -27.45 0.03 14.52
N SER A 218 -28.10 0.97 13.84
CA SER A 218 -28.16 0.97 12.37
C SER A 218 -26.78 1.09 11.73
N GLY A 219 -25.91 1.97 12.24
CA GLY A 219 -24.51 2.06 11.79
C GLY A 219 -23.73 0.76 12.02
N SER A 220 -23.91 0.11 13.18
CA SER A 220 -23.25 -1.16 13.50
C SER A 220 -23.73 -2.32 12.61
N MET A 221 -25.04 -2.39 12.32
CA MET A 221 -25.60 -3.40 11.40
C MET A 221 -25.08 -3.20 9.98
N LEU A 222 -24.99 -1.96 9.51
CA LEU A 222 -24.45 -1.68 8.18
C LEU A 222 -22.94 -2.00 8.11
N LEU A 223 -22.19 -1.65 9.15
CA LEU A 223 -20.77 -2.00 9.28
C LEU A 223 -20.56 -3.51 9.21
N PHE A 224 -21.39 -4.29 9.92
CA PHE A 224 -21.38 -5.76 9.83
C PHE A 224 -21.57 -6.24 8.39
N CYS A 225 -22.61 -5.75 7.69
CA CYS A 225 -22.86 -6.15 6.30
C CYS A 225 -21.70 -5.83 5.36
N VAL A 226 -21.12 -4.63 5.48
CA VAL A 226 -20.00 -4.20 4.63
C VAL A 226 -18.74 -5.02 4.94
N GLN A 227 -18.41 -5.22 6.23
CA GLN A 227 -17.30 -6.06 6.65
C GLN A 227 -17.47 -7.49 6.13
N PHE A 228 -18.67 -8.05 6.24
CA PHE A 228 -18.98 -9.39 5.75
C PHE A 228 -18.72 -9.50 4.24
N ILE A 229 -19.22 -8.56 3.44
CA ILE A 229 -18.98 -8.52 2.00
C ILE A 229 -17.48 -8.42 1.68
N MET A 230 -16.73 -7.57 2.40
CA MET A 230 -15.29 -7.42 2.22
C MET A 230 -14.52 -8.70 2.51
N TYR A 231 -14.86 -9.41 3.59
CA TYR A 231 -14.19 -10.65 3.96
C TYR A 231 -14.56 -11.82 3.05
N VAL A 232 -15.81 -11.89 2.58
CA VAL A 232 -16.22 -12.86 1.55
C VAL A 232 -15.47 -12.60 0.24
N LEU A 233 -15.37 -11.33 -0.19
CA LEU A 233 -14.61 -10.98 -1.39
C LEU A 233 -13.14 -11.34 -1.24
N ARG A 234 -12.52 -11.01 -0.10
CA ARG A 234 -11.14 -11.40 0.22
C ARG A 234 -10.94 -12.92 0.23
N PHE A 235 -11.88 -13.66 0.79
CA PHE A 235 -11.87 -15.13 0.78
C PHE A 235 -11.92 -15.66 -0.66
N VAL A 236 -12.86 -15.20 -1.48
CA VAL A 236 -12.99 -15.64 -2.88
C VAL A 236 -11.71 -15.33 -3.66
N LEU A 237 -11.18 -14.11 -3.56
CA LEU A 237 -9.99 -13.70 -4.31
C LEU A 237 -8.73 -14.47 -3.87
N ALA A 238 -8.54 -14.70 -2.57
CA ALA A 238 -7.43 -15.53 -2.07
C ALA A 238 -7.56 -17.00 -2.52
N GLY A 239 -8.78 -17.52 -2.55
CA GLY A 239 -9.09 -18.87 -3.03
C GLY A 239 -8.80 -19.05 -4.53
N ILE A 240 -9.17 -18.08 -5.36
CA ILE A 240 -8.87 -18.09 -6.81
C ILE A 240 -7.36 -18.01 -7.06
N ALA A 241 -6.65 -17.17 -6.32
CA ALA A 241 -5.23 -16.93 -6.56
C ALA A 241 -4.32 -18.11 -6.17
N TYR A 242 -4.49 -18.65 -4.95
CA TYR A 242 -3.55 -19.62 -4.37
C TYR A 242 -4.18 -20.96 -3.97
N GLY A 243 -5.51 -21.05 -3.93
CA GLY A 243 -6.24 -22.26 -3.53
C GLY A 243 -6.19 -22.51 -2.02
N PHE A 244 -7.34 -22.82 -1.40
CA PHE A 244 -7.38 -23.16 0.02
C PHE A 244 -7.04 -24.63 0.26
N PRO A 245 -6.30 -24.95 1.34
CA PRO A 245 -6.14 -26.31 1.82
C PRO A 245 -7.42 -26.83 2.48
N LYS A 246 -7.41 -28.11 2.91
CA LYS A 246 -8.53 -28.70 3.66
C LYS A 246 -8.75 -27.94 4.98
N PHE A 247 -9.98 -27.49 5.22
CA PHE A 247 -10.33 -26.69 6.39
C PHE A 247 -10.35 -27.47 7.72
N SER A 248 -10.37 -28.81 7.67
CA SER A 248 -10.37 -29.70 8.84
C SER A 248 -9.01 -29.82 9.51
N GLU A 249 -7.94 -29.40 8.84
CA GLU A 249 -6.57 -29.57 9.33
C GLU A 249 -6.23 -28.61 10.47
N ALA A 250 -5.22 -28.97 11.26
CA ALA A 250 -4.76 -28.18 12.39
C ALA A 250 -4.22 -26.82 11.95
N PHE A 251 -4.68 -25.76 12.61
CA PHE A 251 -4.29 -24.38 12.29
C PHE A 251 -2.77 -24.14 12.40
N GLN A 252 -2.10 -24.88 13.29
CA GLN A 252 -0.65 -24.87 13.53
C GLN A 252 0.20 -25.22 12.29
N SER A 253 -0.42 -25.81 11.26
CA SER A 253 0.23 -26.10 9.98
C SER A 253 0.45 -24.86 9.11
N VAL A 254 -0.18 -23.73 9.44
CA VAL A 254 -0.04 -22.47 8.71
C VAL A 254 1.24 -21.76 9.13
N SER A 255 2.00 -21.25 8.16
CA SER A 255 3.21 -20.44 8.38
C SER A 255 2.99 -19.34 9.42
N GLY A 256 3.87 -19.27 10.42
CA GLY A 256 3.85 -18.22 11.45
C GLY A 256 2.85 -18.42 12.59
N THR A 257 2.17 -19.58 12.66
CA THR A 257 1.16 -19.88 13.69
C THR A 257 1.67 -20.76 14.84
N SER A 258 2.99 -20.93 14.95
CA SER A 258 3.61 -21.77 15.99
C SER A 258 3.22 -21.38 17.41
N GLY A 259 2.97 -20.09 17.64
CA GLY A 259 2.57 -19.57 18.95
C GLY A 259 1.08 -19.75 19.28
N CYS A 260 0.27 -20.28 18.37
CA CYS A 260 -1.16 -20.44 18.63
C CYS A 260 -1.42 -21.59 19.63
N THR A 261 -1.97 -21.27 20.80
CA THR A 261 -2.28 -22.25 21.88
C THR A 261 -3.71 -22.80 21.82
N LEU A 262 -4.45 -22.50 20.75
CA LEU A 262 -5.81 -22.98 20.53
C LEU A 262 -5.80 -24.24 19.64
N LYS A 263 -6.37 -25.36 20.15
CA LYS A 263 -6.66 -26.56 19.34
C LYS A 263 -7.86 -26.30 18.43
N ILE A 264 -7.64 -25.62 17.31
CA ILE A 264 -8.68 -25.26 16.34
C ILE A 264 -8.28 -25.70 14.93
N SER A 265 -9.28 -25.99 14.10
CA SER A 265 -9.04 -26.24 12.68
C SER A 265 -8.81 -24.93 11.91
N ILE A 266 -8.23 -25.02 10.71
CA ILE A 266 -8.03 -23.86 9.82
C ILE A 266 -9.35 -23.10 9.59
N GLY A 267 -10.45 -23.81 9.32
CA GLY A 267 -11.76 -23.18 9.11
C GLY A 267 -12.28 -22.44 10.35
N GLN A 268 -12.10 -23.03 11.54
CA GLN A 268 -12.47 -22.39 12.80
C GLN A 268 -11.62 -21.15 13.09
N ALA A 269 -10.31 -21.20 12.80
CA ALA A 269 -9.41 -20.07 12.95
C ALA A 269 -9.78 -18.91 12.02
N MET A 270 -10.11 -19.18 10.75
CA MET A 270 -10.55 -18.15 9.81
C MET A 270 -11.85 -17.45 10.25
N LEU A 271 -12.78 -18.22 10.82
CA LEU A 271 -14.02 -17.69 11.38
C LEU A 271 -13.75 -16.87 12.65
N LEU A 272 -12.85 -17.33 13.53
CA LEU A 272 -12.44 -16.60 14.73
C LEU A 272 -11.78 -15.27 14.38
N VAL A 273 -10.90 -15.24 13.37
CA VAL A 273 -10.29 -14.01 12.83
C VAL A 273 -11.36 -13.02 12.40
N PHE A 274 -12.36 -13.49 11.64
CA PHE A 274 -13.46 -12.64 11.19
C PHE A 274 -14.26 -12.06 12.37
N ILE A 275 -14.63 -12.89 13.35
CA ILE A 275 -15.38 -12.45 14.53
C ILE A 275 -14.59 -11.43 15.35
N LEU A 276 -13.30 -11.69 15.62
CA LEU A 276 -12.45 -10.78 16.37
C LEU A 276 -12.27 -9.44 15.64
N LYS A 277 -12.02 -9.47 14.33
CA LYS A 277 -11.91 -8.25 13.52
C LYS A 277 -13.22 -7.46 13.50
N LEU A 278 -14.35 -8.14 13.35
CA LEU A 278 -15.67 -7.51 13.42
C LEU A 278 -15.87 -6.84 14.78
N PHE A 279 -15.56 -7.53 15.87
CA PHE A 279 -15.71 -7.01 17.23
C PHE A 279 -14.85 -5.77 17.47
N VAL A 280 -13.55 -5.83 17.14
CA VAL A 280 -12.62 -4.69 17.24
C VAL A 280 -13.12 -3.50 16.41
N THR A 281 -13.64 -3.76 15.21
CA THR A 281 -14.15 -2.69 14.33
C THR A 281 -15.42 -2.05 14.89
N ILE A 282 -16.32 -2.82 15.49
CA ILE A 282 -17.51 -2.28 16.18
C ILE A 282 -17.11 -1.43 17.39
N VAL A 283 -16.09 -1.85 18.15
CA VAL A 283 -15.52 -1.07 19.26
C VAL A 283 -14.95 0.24 18.74
N LEU A 284 -14.15 0.21 17.66
CA LEU A 284 -13.61 1.39 17.00
C LEU A 284 -14.73 2.34 16.53
N PHE A 285 -15.79 1.80 15.93
CA PHE A 285 -16.98 2.56 15.55
C PHE A 285 -17.63 3.23 16.76
N SER A 286 -17.76 2.53 17.89
CA SER A 286 -18.32 3.12 19.11
C SER A 286 -17.49 4.26 19.68
N VAL A 287 -16.16 4.13 19.65
CA VAL A 287 -15.23 5.18 20.08
C VAL A 287 -15.34 6.39 19.16
N PHE A 288 -15.25 6.21 17.84
CA PHE A 288 -15.37 7.30 16.88
C PHE A 288 -16.75 7.95 16.88
N PHE A 289 -17.82 7.18 17.06
CA PHE A 289 -19.18 7.70 17.23
C PHE A 289 -19.27 8.61 18.47
N THR A 290 -18.68 8.19 19.59
CA THR A 290 -18.61 8.98 20.82
C THR A 290 -17.76 10.24 20.65
N VAL A 291 -16.60 10.14 20.01
CA VAL A 291 -15.73 11.27 19.67
C VAL A 291 -16.43 12.27 18.74
N ALA A 292 -17.20 11.79 17.77
CA ALA A 292 -18.00 12.65 16.89
C ALA A 292 -19.05 13.47 17.67
N LEU A 293 -19.69 12.86 18.67
CA LEU A 293 -20.64 13.56 19.57
C LEU A 293 -19.95 14.61 20.46
N LEU A 294 -18.70 14.38 20.85
CA LEU A 294 -17.89 15.33 21.63
C LEU A 294 -17.42 16.50 20.78
N LEU A 295 -16.85 16.22 19.61
CA LEU A 295 -16.23 17.23 18.75
C LEU A 295 -17.25 18.10 18.01
N ARG A 296 -18.39 17.50 17.61
CA ARG A 296 -19.51 18.18 16.93
C ARG A 296 -19.08 18.96 15.69
N ASN A 297 -17.98 18.55 15.10
CA ASN A 297 -17.38 19.24 13.98
C ASN A 297 -16.62 18.22 13.13
N THR A 298 -17.00 18.15 11.86
CA THR A 298 -16.47 17.20 10.89
C THR A 298 -14.97 17.37 10.66
N TRP A 299 -14.46 18.60 10.54
CA TRP A 299 -13.03 18.79 10.27
C TRP A 299 -12.18 18.36 11.48
N LYS A 300 -12.63 18.68 12.69
CA LYS A 300 -11.97 18.24 13.93
C LYS A 300 -12.03 16.72 14.06
N PHE A 301 -13.17 16.11 13.75
CA PHE A 301 -13.35 14.67 13.77
C PHE A 301 -12.37 13.96 12.85
N TYR A 302 -12.26 14.38 11.59
CA TYR A 302 -11.33 13.74 10.66
C TYR A 302 -9.87 13.94 11.07
N ILE A 303 -9.46 15.13 11.52
CA ILE A 303 -8.08 15.37 11.96
C ILE A 303 -7.72 14.57 13.20
N ILE A 304 -8.59 14.57 14.21
CA ILE A 304 -8.34 13.84 15.45
C ILE A 304 -8.41 12.33 15.20
N GLY A 305 -9.39 11.86 14.42
CA GLY A 305 -9.53 10.45 14.07
C GLY A 305 -8.32 9.93 13.29
N LEU A 306 -7.90 10.63 12.23
CA LEU A 306 -6.70 10.27 11.47
C LEU A 306 -5.43 10.41 12.32
N GLY A 307 -5.35 11.44 13.17
CA GLY A 307 -4.25 11.64 14.10
C GLY A 307 -4.11 10.49 15.11
N ILE A 308 -5.22 10.02 15.68
CA ILE A 308 -5.23 8.84 16.57
C ILE A 308 -4.68 7.63 15.84
N MET A 309 -5.15 7.36 14.61
CA MET A 309 -4.68 6.21 13.82
C MET A 309 -3.21 6.34 13.42
N ALA A 310 -2.75 7.55 13.07
CA ALA A 310 -1.36 7.80 12.70
C ALA A 310 -0.40 7.65 13.88
N VAL A 311 -0.74 8.23 15.05
CA VAL A 311 0.05 8.07 16.28
C VAL A 311 0.06 6.60 16.70
N SER A 312 -1.09 5.93 16.63
CA SER A 312 -1.20 4.48 16.86
C SER A 312 -0.28 3.68 15.95
N TRP A 313 -0.23 3.98 14.65
CA TRP A 313 0.68 3.31 13.72
C TRP A 313 2.15 3.53 14.07
N ILE A 314 2.53 4.77 14.42
CA ILE A 314 3.90 5.12 14.82
C ILE A 314 4.30 4.35 16.08
N LEU A 315 3.45 4.33 17.11
CA LEU A 315 3.69 3.60 18.35
C LEU A 315 3.86 2.10 18.10
N PHE A 316 3.03 1.52 17.21
CA PHE A 316 3.13 0.10 16.86
C PHE A 316 4.44 -0.24 16.14
N SER A 317 4.89 0.66 15.26
CA SER A 317 6.04 0.42 14.37
C SER A 317 7.39 0.72 15.03
N GLN A 318 7.47 1.74 15.89
CA GLN A 318 8.75 2.24 16.45
C GLN A 318 9.11 1.64 17.81
N ILE A 319 8.13 1.11 18.56
CA ILE A 319 8.40 0.56 19.90
C ILE A 319 8.83 -0.89 19.78
N ASP A 320 9.97 -1.23 20.40
CA ASP A 320 10.43 -2.61 20.51
C ASP A 320 9.57 -3.43 21.47
N ALA A 321 9.36 -4.71 21.14
CA ALA A 321 8.49 -5.59 21.91
C ALA A 321 8.98 -5.85 23.35
N ASN A 322 10.28 -5.70 23.61
CA ASN A 322 10.91 -5.94 24.91
C ASN A 322 11.16 -4.65 25.72
N SER A 323 10.69 -3.50 25.21
CA SER A 323 10.82 -2.23 25.92
C SER A 323 9.86 -2.13 27.11
N PHE A 324 10.19 -1.32 28.12
CA PHE A 324 9.24 -0.94 29.18
C PHE A 324 7.95 -0.31 28.62
N LEU A 325 8.04 0.34 27.45
CA LEU A 325 6.91 0.95 26.75
C LEU A 325 6.10 -0.05 25.91
N ALA A 326 6.38 -1.35 25.98
CA ALA A 326 5.66 -2.39 25.23
C ALA A 326 4.15 -2.36 25.47
N ILE A 327 3.69 -1.96 26.66
CA ILE A 327 2.25 -1.81 26.94
C ILE A 327 1.60 -0.81 25.96
N LEU A 328 2.27 0.30 25.60
CA LEU A 328 1.75 1.27 24.63
C LEU A 328 1.75 0.73 23.19
N LYS A 329 2.67 -0.17 22.86
CA LYS A 329 2.68 -0.87 21.58
C LYS A 329 1.43 -1.75 21.44
N TRP A 330 1.12 -2.51 22.50
CA TRP A 330 0.09 -3.54 22.49
C TRP A 330 -1.30 -3.04 22.88
N MET A 331 -1.39 -1.93 23.62
CA MET A 331 -2.64 -1.23 24.00
C MET A 331 -2.96 -0.12 23.01
N ASN A 332 -3.22 -0.51 21.77
CA ASN A 332 -3.28 0.39 20.62
C ASN A 332 -4.32 -0.11 19.59
N PRO A 333 -5.16 0.77 19.00
CA PRO A 333 -6.10 0.40 17.94
C PRO A 333 -5.50 -0.39 16.76
N VAL A 334 -4.31 -0.03 16.30
CA VAL A 334 -3.58 -0.73 15.22
C VAL A 334 -3.18 -2.13 15.65
N ALA A 335 -2.70 -2.30 16.88
CA ALA A 335 -2.38 -3.61 17.43
C ALA A 335 -3.63 -4.50 17.58
N PHE A 336 -4.78 -3.90 17.94
CA PHE A 336 -6.06 -4.61 18.01
C PHE A 336 -6.59 -5.03 16.64
N LEU A 337 -6.33 -4.23 15.60
CA LEU A 337 -6.68 -4.58 14.21
C LEU A 337 -5.78 -5.69 13.65
N ALA A 338 -4.56 -5.83 14.17
CA ALA A 338 -3.60 -6.88 13.85
C ALA A 338 -3.97 -8.25 14.47
N VAL A 339 -5.18 -8.74 14.16
CA VAL A 339 -5.74 -9.98 14.71
C VAL A 339 -4.92 -11.23 14.33
N ASP A 340 -4.21 -11.18 13.20
CA ASP A 340 -3.22 -12.19 12.83
C ASP A 340 -2.15 -12.36 13.92
N SER A 341 -1.58 -11.26 14.43
CA SER A 341 -0.60 -11.31 15.52
C SER A 341 -1.22 -11.75 16.85
N ILE A 342 -2.49 -11.42 17.11
CA ILE A 342 -3.20 -11.78 18.34
C ILE A 342 -3.37 -13.30 18.46
N ILE A 343 -3.65 -13.98 17.34
CA ILE A 343 -3.93 -15.42 17.32
C ILE A 343 -2.65 -16.24 17.12
N SER A 344 -1.73 -15.75 16.30
CA SER A 344 -0.56 -16.51 15.85
C SER A 344 0.62 -16.44 16.82
N ASP A 345 0.82 -15.29 17.49
CA ASP A 345 1.90 -15.10 18.46
C ASP A 345 1.44 -15.43 19.88
N TYR A 346 2.19 -16.28 20.58
CA TYR A 346 2.00 -16.46 22.02
C TYR A 346 2.63 -15.30 22.78
N ARG A 347 1.81 -14.49 23.45
CA ARG A 347 2.30 -13.37 24.27
C ARG A 347 1.49 -13.25 25.56
N ASN A 348 2.20 -13.18 26.68
CA ASN A 348 1.65 -12.79 27.97
C ASN A 348 2.06 -11.34 28.28
N LEU A 349 1.14 -10.56 28.83
CA LEU A 349 1.39 -9.22 29.34
C LEU A 349 1.34 -9.28 30.86
N MET A 350 2.39 -8.76 31.49
CA MET A 350 2.48 -8.67 32.95
C MET A 350 1.71 -7.45 33.44
N ILE A 351 0.51 -7.66 33.96
CA ILE A 351 -0.37 -6.60 34.48
C ILE A 351 -0.49 -6.78 35.99
N PHE A 352 0.01 -5.80 36.76
CA PHE A 352 0.05 -5.86 38.23
C PHE A 352 0.66 -7.16 38.79
N GLY A 353 1.69 -7.70 38.13
CA GLY A 353 2.36 -8.94 38.54
C GLY A 353 1.66 -10.23 38.11
N TYR A 354 0.55 -10.16 37.36
CA TYR A 354 -0.13 -11.34 36.82
C TYR A 354 0.01 -11.43 35.29
N PRO A 355 0.37 -12.62 34.74
CA PRO A 355 0.51 -12.84 33.31
C PRO A 355 -0.86 -13.04 32.65
N ILE A 356 -1.38 -12.00 31.98
CA ILE A 356 -2.63 -12.07 31.22
C ILE A 356 -2.31 -12.34 29.74
N GLY A 357 -3.04 -13.25 29.11
CA GLY A 357 -2.79 -13.61 27.71
C GLY A 357 -3.21 -12.47 26.81
N TYR A 358 -2.45 -12.19 25.75
CA TYR A 358 -2.70 -11.01 24.93
C TYR A 358 -4.12 -10.97 24.34
N MET A 359 -4.62 -12.09 23.81
CA MET A 359 -6.00 -12.20 23.33
C MET A 359 -7.04 -11.85 24.41
N SER A 360 -6.88 -12.38 25.63
CA SER A 360 -7.77 -12.08 26.76
C SER A 360 -7.71 -10.62 27.17
N PHE A 361 -6.51 -10.03 27.17
CA PHE A 361 -6.32 -8.61 27.45
C PHE A 361 -7.03 -7.72 26.43
N VAL A 362 -6.86 -8.00 25.13
CA VAL A 362 -7.54 -7.25 24.05
C VAL A 362 -9.05 -7.32 24.22
N LEU A 363 -9.61 -8.52 24.45
CA LEU A 363 -11.04 -8.70 24.68
C LEU A 363 -11.54 -7.90 25.88
N LEU A 364 -10.83 -7.94 27.02
CA LEU A 364 -11.18 -7.21 28.22
C LEU A 364 -11.18 -5.69 27.97
N VAL A 365 -10.13 -5.15 27.35
CA VAL A 365 -10.03 -3.73 27.01
C VAL A 365 -11.15 -3.31 26.05
N CYS A 366 -11.39 -4.09 24.99
CA CYS A 366 -12.45 -3.83 24.03
C CYS A 366 -13.85 -3.82 24.68
N VAL A 367 -14.16 -4.79 25.55
CA VAL A 367 -15.43 -4.85 26.28
C VAL A 367 -15.61 -3.63 27.19
N LEU A 368 -14.56 -3.22 27.92
CA LEU A 368 -14.59 -2.04 28.78
C LEU A 368 -14.86 -0.77 27.97
N PHE A 369 -14.11 -0.52 26.89
CA PHE A 369 -14.30 0.66 26.03
C PHE A 369 -15.69 0.68 25.39
N PHE A 370 -16.17 -0.47 24.91
CA PHE A 370 -17.50 -0.60 24.34
C PHE A 370 -18.60 -0.28 25.35
N GLY A 371 -18.49 -0.80 26.59
CA GLY A 371 -19.42 -0.50 27.68
C GLY A 371 -19.46 0.99 28.04
N ILE A 372 -18.30 1.64 28.14
CA ILE A 372 -18.18 3.08 28.40
C ILE A 372 -18.85 3.89 27.27
N CYS A 373 -18.59 3.53 26.01
CA CYS A 373 -19.19 4.22 24.87
C CYS A 373 -20.72 4.08 24.88
N ILE A 374 -21.25 2.87 25.06
CA ILE A 374 -22.70 2.65 25.10
C ILE A 374 -23.36 3.49 26.20
N CYS A 375 -22.81 3.48 27.42
CA CYS A 375 -23.37 4.23 28.54
C CYS A 375 -23.34 5.75 28.32
N THR A 376 -22.36 6.27 27.56
CA THR A 376 -22.18 7.72 27.35
C THR A 376 -22.91 8.26 26.13
N ILE A 377 -23.14 7.46 25.08
CA ILE A 377 -23.78 7.89 23.82
C ILE A 377 -25.11 8.62 24.06
N GLY A 378 -26.00 8.04 24.86
CA GLY A 378 -27.32 8.63 25.13
C GLY A 378 -27.22 10.01 25.79
N LYS A 379 -26.35 10.15 26.79
CA LYS A 379 -26.12 11.40 27.53
C LYS A 379 -25.46 12.47 26.65
N LEU A 380 -24.41 12.09 25.91
CA LEU A 380 -23.71 13.00 25.01
C LEU A 380 -24.62 13.50 23.89
N TYR A 381 -25.41 12.60 23.30
CA TYR A 381 -26.36 12.96 22.25
C TYR A 381 -27.42 13.94 22.73
N CYS A 382 -27.90 13.83 23.99
CA CYS A 382 -28.80 14.81 24.59
C CYS A 382 -28.15 16.19 24.79
N ASN A 383 -26.83 16.26 24.96
CA ASN A 383 -26.10 17.50 25.21
C ASN A 383 -25.54 18.20 23.95
N VAL A 384 -25.73 17.63 22.75
CA VAL A 384 -25.40 18.27 21.46
C VAL A 384 -26.26 19.52 21.21
N MET A 385 -25.86 20.68 21.73
CA MET A 385 -26.54 21.96 21.48
C MET A 385 -26.50 22.34 19.99
N PRO A 386 -27.48 23.12 19.49
CA PRO A 386 -27.43 23.67 18.13
C PRO A 386 -26.15 24.46 17.91
N PHE A 387 -25.54 24.32 16.74
CA PHE A 387 -24.34 25.05 16.38
C PHE A 387 -24.73 26.53 16.22
N ARG A 388 -24.47 27.34 17.25
CA ARG A 388 -24.50 28.80 17.16
C ARG A 388 -23.12 29.23 16.67
N GLU A 389 -23.05 29.62 15.40
CA GLU A 389 -21.83 30.12 14.79
C GLU A 389 -21.33 31.33 15.61
N LYS A 390 -20.11 31.24 16.15
CA LYS A 390 -19.53 32.36 16.90
C LYS A 390 -19.12 33.45 15.89
N SER A 391 -19.70 34.63 16.06
CA SER A 391 -19.43 35.91 15.36
C SER A 391 -17.95 36.28 15.14
N GLY A 392 -17.00 35.66 15.86
CA GLY A 392 -15.56 35.91 15.69
C GLY A 392 -14.96 35.44 14.35
N SER A 393 -15.53 34.40 13.73
CA SER A 393 -15.01 33.89 12.44
C SER A 393 -15.31 34.83 11.27
N GLU A 394 -16.45 35.51 11.30
CA GLU A 394 -16.84 36.52 10.31
C GLU A 394 -15.90 37.74 10.38
N LYS A 395 -15.50 38.16 11.59
CA LYS A 395 -14.53 39.25 11.79
C LYS A 395 -13.14 38.89 11.26
N ILE A 396 -12.68 37.66 11.49
CA ILE A 396 -11.39 37.17 10.97
C ILE A 396 -11.45 37.02 9.44
N PHE A 397 -12.58 36.57 8.90
CA PHE A 397 -12.80 36.49 7.45
C PHE A 397 -12.77 37.87 6.79
N ALA A 398 -13.49 38.84 7.36
CA ALA A 398 -13.49 40.23 6.89
C ALA A 398 -12.09 40.87 6.97
N LEU A 399 -11.35 40.62 8.05
CA LEU A 399 -9.97 41.07 8.21
C LEU A 399 -9.04 40.43 7.16
N ARG A 400 -9.18 39.12 6.91
CA ARG A 400 -8.40 38.39 5.89
C ARG A 400 -8.70 38.89 4.48
N GLU A 401 -9.97 39.13 4.14
CA GLU A 401 -10.35 39.72 2.85
C GLU A 401 -9.81 41.15 2.71
N CYS A 402 -9.83 41.93 3.78
CA CYS A 402 -9.28 43.29 3.78
C CYS A 402 -7.75 43.30 3.58
N ILE A 403 -7.03 42.38 4.25
CA ILE A 403 -5.58 42.22 4.10
C ILE A 403 -5.23 41.67 2.71
N ALA A 404 -5.93 40.63 2.25
CA ALA A 404 -5.70 40.04 0.94
C ALA A 404 -6.04 41.00 -0.21
N GLY A 405 -7.11 41.80 -0.07
CA GLY A 405 -7.45 42.86 -1.01
C GLY A 405 -6.40 43.97 -1.06
N ARG A 406 -5.73 44.27 0.06
CA ARG A 406 -4.61 45.22 0.11
C ARG A 406 -3.29 44.68 -0.46
N LEU A 407 -2.99 43.41 -0.23
CA LEU A 407 -1.71 42.78 -0.64
C LEU A 407 -1.68 42.32 -2.10
N LEU A 408 -2.82 41.84 -2.62
CA LEU A 408 -2.88 41.22 -3.95
C LEU A 408 -3.62 42.07 -4.99
N GLY A 409 -4.27 43.18 -4.59
CA GLY A 409 -5.08 44.03 -5.48
C GLY A 409 -6.36 43.34 -5.98
N GLY A 410 -7.17 44.08 -6.74
CA GLY A 410 -8.40 43.56 -7.35
C GLY A 410 -8.09 42.55 -8.46
N HIS A 411 -8.36 41.27 -8.22
CA HIS A 411 -8.17 40.23 -9.23
C HIS A 411 -9.38 40.09 -10.16
N GLY A 412 -9.16 39.71 -11.41
CA GLY A 412 -10.23 39.26 -12.29
C GLY A 412 -10.89 37.97 -11.77
N LEU A 413 -12.05 37.60 -12.32
CA LEU A 413 -12.83 36.42 -11.91
C LEU A 413 -11.98 35.12 -11.80
N TRP A 414 -11.00 34.95 -12.69
CA TRP A 414 -10.06 33.83 -12.65
C TRP A 414 -9.25 33.75 -11.35
N GLY A 415 -8.71 34.88 -10.88
CA GLY A 415 -7.90 34.94 -9.66
C GLY A 415 -8.73 34.64 -8.41
N TYR A 416 -9.99 35.08 -8.37
CA TYR A 416 -10.91 34.71 -7.28
C TYR A 416 -11.23 33.21 -7.27
N GLU A 417 -11.47 32.60 -8.43
CA GLU A 417 -11.65 31.16 -8.52
C GLU A 417 -10.37 30.40 -8.12
N CYS A 418 -9.19 30.89 -8.50
CA CYS A 418 -7.91 30.28 -8.14
C CYS A 418 -7.66 30.36 -6.62
N ARG A 419 -7.91 31.53 -6.02
CA ARG A 419 -7.81 31.75 -4.56
C ARG A 419 -8.78 30.89 -3.78
N LYS A 420 -9.97 30.63 -4.35
CA LYS A 420 -11.03 29.82 -3.72
C LYS A 420 -10.57 28.39 -3.45
N TRP A 421 -10.11 27.67 -4.47
CA TRP A 421 -9.70 26.28 -4.27
C TRP A 421 -8.35 26.18 -3.53
N SER A 422 -7.42 27.12 -3.79
CA SER A 422 -6.06 27.07 -3.20
C SER A 422 -6.04 27.41 -1.71
N PHE A 423 -6.66 28.54 -1.32
CA PHE A 423 -6.55 29.08 0.04
C PHE A 423 -7.83 28.88 0.87
N TYR A 424 -9.02 29.20 0.33
CA TYR A 424 -10.27 29.04 1.10
C TYR A 424 -10.60 27.59 1.37
N GLN A 425 -10.39 26.73 0.37
CA GLN A 425 -10.60 25.29 0.51
C GLN A 425 -9.34 24.52 0.90
N LYS A 426 -8.24 25.23 1.22
CA LYS A 426 -6.98 24.63 1.66
C LYS A 426 -6.36 23.67 0.65
N GLY A 427 -6.64 23.82 -0.65
CA GLY A 427 -6.03 23.04 -1.74
C GLY A 427 -4.51 23.00 -1.67
N ILE A 428 -3.88 24.13 -1.31
CA ILE A 428 -2.42 24.23 -1.21
C ILE A 428 -1.83 23.31 -0.13
N TRP A 429 -2.56 23.05 0.95
CA TRP A 429 -2.11 22.14 2.01
C TRP A 429 -2.05 20.70 1.52
N PHE A 430 -2.96 20.28 0.62
CA PHE A 430 -2.85 18.96 0.00
C PHE A 430 -1.57 18.82 -0.83
N CYS A 431 -1.18 19.86 -1.59
CA CYS A 431 0.09 19.87 -2.31
C CYS A 431 1.30 19.84 -1.36
N VAL A 432 1.26 20.61 -0.26
CA VAL A 432 2.33 20.62 0.74
C VAL A 432 2.48 19.25 1.42
N PHE A 433 1.38 18.64 1.86
CA PHE A 433 1.41 17.29 2.44
C PHE A 433 1.90 16.26 1.44
N TYR A 434 1.51 16.35 0.18
CA TYR A 434 2.00 15.49 -0.88
C TYR A 434 3.53 15.58 -1.03
N MET A 435 4.09 16.80 -1.04
CA MET A 435 5.54 16.99 -1.10
C MET A 435 6.26 16.45 0.13
N ILE A 436 5.71 16.66 1.34
CA ILE A 436 6.29 16.12 2.59
C ILE A 436 6.30 14.59 2.57
N ILE A 437 5.19 13.96 2.19
CA ILE A 437 5.09 12.50 2.08
C ILE A 437 6.07 12.00 1.02
N GLY A 438 6.12 12.65 -0.15
CA GLY A 438 7.08 12.33 -1.21
C GLY A 438 8.53 12.40 -0.74
N PHE A 439 8.86 13.38 0.12
CA PHE A 439 10.19 13.50 0.72
C PHE A 439 10.48 12.40 1.74
N ILE A 440 9.53 12.04 2.60
CA ILE A 440 9.70 10.97 3.60
C ILE A 440 9.84 9.60 2.92
N VAL A 441 9.07 9.35 1.87
CA VAL A 441 9.06 8.08 1.12
C VAL A 441 10.17 8.04 0.06
N TYR A 442 10.94 9.11 -0.09
CA TYR A 442 11.99 9.20 -1.10
C TYR A 442 13.02 8.07 -0.93
N GLN A 443 13.05 7.17 -1.91
CA GLN A 443 14.08 6.14 -2.03
C GLN A 443 14.97 6.53 -3.22
N PRO A 444 16.26 6.82 -3.01
CA PRO A 444 17.16 7.12 -4.11
C PRO A 444 17.24 5.90 -5.02
N VAL A 445 17.11 6.11 -6.33
CA VAL A 445 17.30 5.05 -7.31
C VAL A 445 18.73 4.57 -7.15
N SER A 446 18.91 3.30 -6.78
CA SER A 446 20.22 2.69 -6.72
C SER A 446 20.46 1.91 -8.01
N GLU A 447 21.67 2.00 -8.53
CA GLU A 447 22.07 1.17 -9.64
C GLU A 447 22.33 -0.25 -9.13
N ARG A 448 21.44 -1.17 -9.45
CA ARG A 448 21.56 -2.59 -9.11
C ARG A 448 22.07 -3.35 -10.33
N LEU A 449 23.34 -3.73 -10.30
CA LEU A 449 23.96 -4.59 -11.30
C LEU A 449 24.15 -5.96 -10.66
N PHE A 450 23.32 -6.93 -11.05
CA PHE A 450 23.30 -8.25 -10.41
C PHE A 450 24.24 -9.22 -11.12
N THR A 451 24.48 -9.02 -12.41
CA THR A 451 25.28 -9.95 -13.23
C THR A 451 26.60 -9.32 -13.67
N LYS A 452 27.66 -10.14 -13.76
CA LYS A 452 28.96 -9.71 -14.32
C LYS A 452 28.82 -9.19 -15.76
N GLU A 453 27.86 -9.74 -16.52
CA GLU A 453 27.52 -9.26 -17.86
C GLU A 453 27.11 -7.78 -17.86
N GLU A 454 26.19 -7.38 -16.97
CA GLU A 454 25.71 -5.98 -16.87
C GLU A 454 26.83 -5.01 -16.46
N ILE A 455 27.67 -5.42 -15.52
CA ILE A 455 28.83 -4.63 -15.06
C ILE A 455 29.76 -4.33 -16.24
N TYR A 456 30.16 -5.37 -16.98
CA TYR A 456 31.08 -5.20 -18.10
C TYR A 456 30.41 -4.55 -19.32
N TYR A 457 29.12 -4.79 -19.55
CA TYR A 457 28.35 -4.08 -20.58
C TYR A 457 28.40 -2.58 -20.35
N LYS A 458 28.06 -2.11 -19.14
CA LYS A 458 28.14 -0.69 -18.77
C LYS A 458 29.55 -0.14 -18.99
N TYR A 459 30.57 -0.86 -18.53
CA TYR A 459 31.96 -0.45 -18.68
C TYR A 459 32.32 -0.21 -20.16
N TYR A 460 31.93 -1.12 -21.06
CA TYR A 460 32.22 -0.97 -22.49
C TYR A 460 31.38 0.12 -23.15
N VAL A 461 30.09 0.24 -22.84
CA VAL A 461 29.21 1.28 -23.42
C VAL A 461 29.64 2.67 -23.00
N LYS A 462 30.00 2.89 -21.71
CA LYS A 462 30.52 4.18 -21.24
C LYS A 462 31.84 4.58 -21.93
N GLN A 463 32.67 3.63 -22.35
CA GLN A 463 33.89 3.94 -23.11
C GLN A 463 33.61 4.43 -24.53
N VAL A 464 32.49 4.03 -25.13
CA VAL A 464 32.13 4.39 -26.51
C VAL A 464 30.98 5.39 -26.58
N GLU A 465 30.56 5.96 -25.45
CA GLU A 465 29.41 6.86 -25.32
C GLU A 465 29.46 8.06 -26.29
N GLY A 466 28.30 8.49 -26.77
CA GLY A 466 28.14 9.56 -27.75
C GLY A 466 28.05 9.06 -29.19
N LYS A 467 28.32 9.94 -30.16
CA LYS A 467 28.07 9.68 -31.58
C LYS A 467 28.65 8.35 -32.06
N TYR A 468 27.88 7.64 -32.88
CA TYR A 468 28.35 6.43 -33.54
C TYR A 468 29.48 6.76 -34.52
N THR A 469 30.56 5.98 -34.49
CA THR A 469 31.70 6.11 -35.40
C THR A 469 32.30 4.72 -35.64
N GLU A 470 32.72 4.44 -36.88
CA GLU A 470 33.33 3.16 -37.24
C GLU A 470 34.58 2.85 -36.41
N GLU A 471 35.35 3.86 -35.99
CA GLU A 471 36.52 3.71 -35.14
C GLU A 471 36.17 3.13 -33.76
N LYS A 472 35.06 3.57 -33.16
CA LYS A 472 34.56 3.04 -31.88
C LYS A 472 34.18 1.56 -32.04
N MET A 473 33.54 1.19 -33.15
CA MET A 473 33.23 -0.21 -33.46
C MET A 473 34.49 -1.05 -33.69
N LYS A 474 35.47 -0.55 -34.43
CA LYS A 474 36.78 -1.21 -34.59
C LYS A 474 37.46 -1.45 -33.25
N SER A 475 37.33 -0.52 -32.29
CA SER A 475 37.86 -0.67 -30.93
C SER A 475 37.20 -1.82 -30.15
N LEU A 476 35.87 -1.99 -30.28
CA LEU A 476 35.12 -3.08 -29.65
C LEU A 476 35.50 -4.44 -30.28
N TYR A 477 35.57 -4.52 -31.60
CA TYR A 477 36.00 -5.73 -32.30
C TYR A 477 37.45 -6.12 -31.96
N ALA A 478 38.35 -5.16 -31.79
CA ALA A 478 39.71 -5.43 -31.37
C ALA A 478 39.76 -6.05 -29.95
N LYS A 479 38.92 -5.57 -29.03
CA LYS A 479 38.78 -6.14 -27.68
C LYS A 479 38.19 -7.56 -27.72
N GLU A 480 37.22 -7.81 -28.61
CA GLU A 480 36.61 -9.13 -28.80
C GLU A 480 37.61 -10.15 -29.37
N LYS A 481 38.44 -9.72 -30.35
CA LYS A 481 39.56 -10.52 -30.88
C LYS A 481 40.59 -10.86 -29.80
N LYS A 482 40.88 -9.93 -28.88
CA LYS A 482 41.81 -10.19 -27.76
C LYS A 482 41.25 -11.22 -26.78
N LEU A 483 39.98 -11.13 -26.40
CA LEU A 483 39.35 -12.10 -25.49
C LEU A 483 39.21 -13.49 -26.12
N SER A 484 38.81 -13.58 -27.40
CA SER A 484 38.75 -14.86 -28.11
C SER A 484 40.13 -15.51 -28.31
N ALA A 485 41.18 -14.72 -28.49
CA ALA A 485 42.57 -15.22 -28.52
C ALA A 485 43.01 -15.76 -27.14
N ILE A 486 42.56 -15.14 -26.04
CA ILE A 486 42.80 -15.63 -24.68
C ILE A 486 42.05 -16.95 -24.46
N ASN A 487 40.79 -17.07 -24.87
CA ASN A 487 40.02 -18.31 -24.74
C ASN A 487 40.72 -19.48 -25.45
N LYS A 488 41.14 -19.27 -26.71
CA LYS A 488 41.89 -20.27 -27.50
C LYS A 488 43.24 -20.66 -26.87
N LYS A 489 43.90 -19.74 -26.16
CA LYS A 489 45.16 -20.02 -25.44
C LYS A 489 44.92 -20.89 -24.20
N ILE A 490 43.80 -20.72 -23.50
CA ILE A 490 43.42 -21.57 -22.37
C ILE A 490 43.03 -22.96 -22.86
N GLU A 491 42.20 -23.06 -23.90
CA GLU A 491 41.77 -24.35 -24.47
C GLU A 491 42.95 -25.21 -24.96
N LYS A 492 43.98 -24.59 -25.56
CA LYS A 492 45.14 -25.32 -26.10
C LYS A 492 46.24 -25.64 -25.09
N ASN A 493 46.46 -24.79 -24.08
CA ASN A 493 47.60 -24.89 -23.16
C ASN A 493 47.20 -25.02 -21.68
N GLY A 494 45.92 -25.26 -21.37
CA GLY A 494 45.38 -25.27 -20.00
C GLY A 494 46.14 -26.18 -19.02
N GLY A 495 46.68 -27.30 -19.48
CA GLY A 495 47.49 -28.21 -18.67
C GLY A 495 48.94 -27.78 -18.39
N LYS A 496 49.44 -26.70 -19.00
CA LYS A 496 50.82 -26.20 -18.83
C LYS A 496 50.93 -24.91 -18.00
N TYR A 497 49.80 -24.32 -17.59
CA TYR A 497 49.79 -23.07 -16.84
C TYR A 497 49.63 -23.30 -15.34
N THR A 498 50.39 -22.54 -14.54
CA THR A 498 50.23 -22.49 -13.08
C THR A 498 48.84 -21.96 -12.72
N GLY A 499 48.23 -22.44 -11.62
CA GLY A 499 46.86 -22.06 -11.21
C GLY A 499 46.59 -20.55 -11.15
N ALA A 500 47.58 -19.73 -10.77
CA ALA A 500 47.46 -18.27 -10.76
C ALA A 500 47.27 -17.64 -12.16
N VAL A 501 47.88 -18.23 -13.20
CA VAL A 501 47.77 -17.77 -14.59
C VAL A 501 46.39 -18.12 -15.16
N ILE A 502 45.86 -19.29 -14.80
CA ILE A 502 44.51 -19.71 -15.18
C ILE A 502 43.45 -18.78 -14.56
N VAL A 503 43.60 -18.44 -13.27
CA VAL A 503 42.72 -17.49 -12.58
C VAL A 503 42.78 -16.08 -13.20
N TYR A 504 43.96 -15.64 -13.63
CA TYR A 504 44.11 -14.35 -14.33
C TYR A 504 43.33 -14.34 -15.66
N TYR A 505 43.46 -15.40 -16.46
CA TYR A 505 42.77 -15.48 -17.75
C TYR A 505 41.27 -15.73 -17.62
N SER A 506 40.82 -16.54 -16.64
CA SER A 506 39.40 -16.75 -16.39
C SER A 506 38.71 -15.44 -15.99
N ARG A 507 39.35 -14.60 -15.17
CA ARG A 507 38.85 -13.26 -14.81
C ARG A 507 38.75 -12.30 -16.02
N GLN A 508 39.60 -12.47 -17.04
CA GLN A 508 39.47 -11.71 -18.29
C GLN A 508 38.30 -12.24 -19.14
N LEU A 509 38.07 -13.56 -19.16
CA LEU A 509 36.94 -14.18 -19.87
C LEU A 509 35.59 -13.80 -19.27
N GLU A 510 35.52 -13.50 -17.96
CA GLU A 510 34.30 -12.96 -17.34
C GLU A 510 33.77 -11.68 -18.02
N LYS A 511 34.60 -10.97 -18.79
CA LYS A 511 34.25 -9.76 -19.54
C LYS A 511 33.59 -10.02 -20.89
N GLU A 512 33.75 -11.23 -21.41
CA GLU A 512 33.25 -11.62 -22.74
C GLU A 512 31.74 -11.43 -22.92
N PRO A 513 30.85 -11.87 -22.00
CA PRO A 513 29.41 -11.72 -22.21
C PRO A 513 28.98 -10.24 -22.30
N GLY A 514 29.51 -9.38 -21.42
CA GLY A 514 29.22 -7.95 -21.46
C GLY A 514 29.74 -7.26 -22.74
N LEU A 515 30.91 -7.69 -23.24
CA LEU A 515 31.46 -7.19 -24.50
C LEU A 515 30.62 -7.61 -25.72
N LYS A 516 30.20 -8.88 -25.78
CA LYS A 516 29.33 -9.39 -26.85
C LYS A 516 28.02 -8.58 -26.93
N LYS A 517 27.43 -8.26 -25.77
CA LYS A 517 26.23 -7.41 -25.69
C LYS A 517 26.48 -6.00 -26.22
N ALA A 518 27.61 -5.38 -25.87
CA ALA A 518 27.98 -4.05 -26.38
C ALA A 518 28.23 -4.05 -27.89
N VAL A 519 28.86 -5.10 -28.44
CA VAL A 519 29.05 -5.27 -29.89
C VAL A 519 27.71 -5.47 -30.61
N ALA A 520 26.80 -6.27 -30.04
CA ALA A 520 25.45 -6.45 -30.58
C ALA A 520 24.68 -5.13 -30.61
N TYR A 521 24.78 -4.32 -29.56
CA TYR A 521 24.21 -2.98 -29.51
C TYR A 521 24.80 -2.06 -30.60
N GLY A 522 26.12 -2.07 -30.79
CA GLY A 522 26.75 -1.34 -31.88
C GLY A 522 26.33 -1.77 -33.29
N LYS A 523 26.08 -3.07 -33.50
CA LYS A 523 25.50 -3.58 -34.77
C LYS A 523 24.07 -3.09 -34.99
N TYR A 524 23.26 -3.02 -33.92
CA TYR A 524 21.93 -2.44 -33.98
C TYR A 524 21.98 -0.97 -34.41
N LEU A 525 22.87 -0.17 -33.81
CA LEU A 525 23.04 1.25 -34.15
C LEU A 525 23.49 1.46 -35.60
N ASN A 526 24.36 0.59 -36.12
CA ASN A 526 24.80 0.65 -37.52
C ASN A 526 23.63 0.45 -38.50
N LYS A 527 22.69 -0.46 -38.16
CA LYS A 527 21.55 -0.78 -39.03
C LYS A 527 20.45 0.27 -38.99
N ASN A 528 20.16 0.80 -37.80
CA ASN A 528 18.97 1.63 -37.56
C ASN A 528 19.30 3.12 -37.41
N GLY A 529 20.56 3.48 -37.23
CA GLY A 529 21.01 4.85 -36.98
C GLY A 529 20.73 5.28 -35.53
N GLY A 530 21.77 5.81 -34.87
CA GLY A 530 21.71 6.28 -33.49
C GLY A 530 23.09 6.45 -32.89
N ASP A 531 23.13 6.81 -31.61
CA ASP A 531 24.36 7.06 -30.86
C ASP A 531 24.51 6.03 -29.73
N PHE A 532 25.73 5.85 -29.22
CA PHE A 532 25.95 4.99 -28.05
C PHE A 532 25.49 5.71 -26.79
N ILE A 533 24.45 5.18 -26.14
CA ILE A 533 23.89 5.73 -24.90
C ILE A 533 23.73 4.58 -23.90
N TYR A 534 23.98 4.85 -22.62
CA TYR A 534 23.67 3.87 -21.58
C TYR A 534 22.16 3.77 -21.34
N GLU A 535 21.55 2.69 -21.82
CA GLU A 535 20.08 2.57 -21.92
C GLU A 535 19.36 2.41 -20.57
N GLN A 536 20.02 1.88 -19.53
CA GLN A 536 19.36 1.46 -18.29
C GLN A 536 18.68 2.62 -17.55
N GLY A 537 19.31 3.81 -17.49
CA GLY A 537 18.71 4.98 -16.86
C GLY A 537 17.42 5.42 -17.54
N TYR A 538 17.42 5.42 -18.88
CA TYR A 538 16.22 5.73 -19.66
C TYR A 538 15.14 4.66 -19.52
N HIS A 539 15.52 3.38 -19.49
CA HIS A 539 14.57 2.30 -19.21
C HIS A 539 13.86 2.48 -17.87
N ILE A 540 14.60 2.81 -16.80
CA ILE A 540 14.02 3.11 -15.49
C ILE A 540 13.09 4.33 -15.59
N LEU A 541 13.52 5.42 -16.25
CA LEU A 541 12.73 6.64 -16.41
C LEU A 541 11.34 6.39 -17.03
N PHE A 542 11.29 5.53 -18.05
CA PHE A 542 10.06 5.14 -18.75
C PHE A 542 9.28 4.00 -18.06
N GLY A 543 9.72 3.54 -16.89
CA GLY A 543 9.04 2.51 -16.10
C GLY A 543 9.26 1.09 -16.60
N LYS A 544 10.46 0.78 -17.11
CA LYS A 544 10.91 -0.60 -17.39
C LYS A 544 11.90 -1.08 -16.33
N GLY A 545 11.99 -2.40 -16.16
CA GLY A 545 12.80 -3.02 -15.12
C GLY A 545 12.43 -2.50 -13.73
N ASP A 546 13.44 -2.18 -12.91
CA ASP A 546 13.29 -1.71 -11.53
C ASP A 546 12.50 -0.39 -11.39
N GLY A 547 12.39 0.41 -12.46
CA GLY A 547 11.63 1.66 -12.46
C GLY A 547 10.11 1.48 -12.60
N LYS A 548 9.64 0.29 -12.98
CA LYS A 548 8.23 0.04 -13.32
C LYS A 548 7.29 0.31 -12.15
N PHE A 549 7.66 -0.18 -10.96
CA PHE A 549 6.86 -0.04 -9.75
C PHE A 549 6.86 1.37 -9.18
N ALA A 550 8.03 2.01 -9.10
CA ALA A 550 8.13 3.37 -8.60
C ALA A 550 7.33 4.35 -9.46
N LEU A 551 7.40 4.23 -10.80
CA LEU A 551 6.61 5.06 -11.69
C LEU A 551 5.10 4.77 -11.57
N PHE A 552 4.70 3.51 -11.37
CA PHE A 552 3.32 3.14 -11.08
C PHE A 552 2.80 3.85 -9.81
N LEU A 553 3.58 3.85 -8.73
CA LEU A 553 3.22 4.57 -7.50
C LEU A 553 3.12 6.08 -7.73
N CYS A 554 4.04 6.70 -8.46
CA CYS A 554 3.96 8.12 -8.83
C CYS A 554 2.68 8.45 -9.61
N ARG A 555 2.27 7.58 -10.56
CA ARG A 555 1.02 7.74 -11.32
C ARG A 555 -0.21 7.67 -10.42
N CYS A 556 -0.28 6.68 -9.54
CA CYS A 556 -1.36 6.56 -8.57
C CYS A 556 -1.42 7.75 -7.62
N ALA A 557 -0.28 8.18 -7.07
CA ALA A 557 -0.20 9.29 -6.13
C ALA A 557 -0.62 10.62 -6.78
N SER A 558 -0.15 10.89 -8.01
CA SER A 558 -0.55 12.10 -8.77
C SER A 558 -2.02 12.09 -9.16
N LEU A 559 -2.57 10.93 -9.56
CA LEU A 559 -4.00 10.77 -9.82
C LEU A 559 -4.84 11.07 -8.58
N MET A 560 -4.46 10.54 -7.41
CA MET A 560 -5.18 10.78 -6.15
C MET A 560 -5.21 12.27 -5.79
N LEU A 561 -4.05 12.93 -5.86
CA LEU A 561 -3.96 14.37 -5.59
C LEU A 561 -4.79 15.17 -6.59
N MET A 562 -4.74 14.82 -7.88
CA MET A 562 -5.53 15.51 -8.91
C MET A 562 -7.03 15.33 -8.68
N ALA A 563 -7.50 14.14 -8.31
CA ALA A 563 -8.90 13.89 -7.98
C ALA A 563 -9.37 14.75 -6.80
N LEU A 564 -8.56 14.85 -5.73
CA LEU A 564 -8.86 15.71 -4.58
C LEU A 564 -8.95 17.19 -4.96
N LEU A 565 -7.95 17.72 -5.66
CA LEU A 565 -7.94 19.13 -6.08
C LEU A 565 -9.10 19.46 -7.02
N SER A 566 -9.41 18.55 -7.96
CA SER A 566 -10.52 18.73 -8.89
C SER A 566 -11.86 18.78 -8.18
N VAL A 567 -12.04 17.99 -7.12
CA VAL A 567 -13.24 18.07 -6.27
C VAL A 567 -13.35 19.44 -5.61
N LEU A 568 -12.26 20.00 -5.09
CA LEU A 568 -12.29 21.35 -4.48
C LEU A 568 -12.74 22.42 -5.50
N ILE A 569 -12.33 22.30 -6.76
CA ILE A 569 -12.68 23.25 -7.82
C ILE A 569 -14.16 23.17 -8.20
N TRP A 570 -14.71 21.95 -8.36
CA TRP A 570 -16.06 21.75 -8.90
C TRP A 570 -17.16 21.66 -7.85
N TYR A 571 -16.88 21.11 -6.67
CA TYR A 571 -17.90 20.57 -5.79
C TYR A 571 -18.57 21.59 -4.86
N ILE A 572 -17.85 22.61 -4.38
CA ILE A 572 -18.33 23.57 -3.36
C ILE A 572 -19.64 24.29 -3.77
N GLU A 573 -19.83 24.56 -5.06
CA GLU A 573 -21.01 25.28 -5.54
C GLU A 573 -22.24 24.38 -5.67
N GLN A 574 -22.03 23.06 -5.75
CA GLN A 574 -23.09 22.06 -5.74
C GLN A 574 -23.65 21.88 -4.33
N THR A 575 -22.79 21.84 -3.31
CA THR A 575 -23.23 21.70 -1.90
C THR A 575 -23.99 22.91 -1.41
N GLY A 576 -23.45 24.11 -1.65
CA GLY A 576 -24.06 25.35 -1.19
C GLY A 576 -25.26 25.82 -2.02
N ARG A 577 -25.65 25.09 -3.08
CA ARG A 577 -26.61 25.53 -4.12
C ARG A 577 -26.26 26.90 -4.73
N MET A 578 -25.00 27.33 -4.61
CA MET A 578 -24.49 28.60 -5.12
C MET A 578 -24.62 28.67 -6.65
N ASN A 579 -24.70 27.52 -7.32
CA ASN A 579 -25.00 27.41 -8.74
C ASN A 579 -26.28 28.15 -9.16
N CYS A 580 -27.31 28.20 -8.30
CA CYS A 580 -28.53 28.95 -8.60
C CYS A 580 -28.26 30.47 -8.65
N LEU A 581 -27.41 30.97 -7.76
CA LEU A 581 -27.01 32.37 -7.73
C LEU A 581 -26.08 32.73 -8.89
N ILE A 582 -25.12 31.86 -9.21
CA ILE A 582 -24.19 32.07 -10.34
C ILE A 582 -24.95 32.14 -11.67
N ARG A 583 -26.03 31.37 -11.82
CA ARG A 583 -26.89 31.41 -13.03
C ARG A 583 -27.54 32.77 -13.27
N ILE A 584 -27.83 33.51 -12.21
CA ILE A 584 -28.50 34.81 -12.26
C ILE A 584 -27.46 35.96 -12.30
N SER A 585 -26.20 35.69 -11.95
CA SER A 585 -25.12 36.68 -11.98
C SER A 585 -24.79 37.18 -13.40
N THR A 586 -24.31 38.42 -13.51
CA THR A 586 -23.94 39.09 -14.77
C THR A 586 -22.85 38.37 -15.56
N CYS A 587 -21.95 37.65 -14.89
CA CYS A 587 -20.92 36.84 -15.55
C CYS A 587 -21.44 35.47 -16.02
N GLY A 588 -22.53 34.97 -15.42
CA GLY A 588 -23.17 33.71 -15.76
C GLY A 588 -22.30 32.47 -15.50
N THR A 589 -22.89 31.28 -15.67
CA THR A 589 -22.21 30.00 -15.44
C THR A 589 -21.12 29.68 -16.47
N LYS A 590 -21.29 30.11 -17.72
CA LYS A 590 -20.35 29.79 -18.81
C LYS A 590 -18.97 30.42 -18.62
N LYS A 591 -18.90 31.69 -18.20
CA LYS A 591 -17.61 32.36 -17.96
C LYS A 591 -16.91 31.78 -16.74
N THR A 592 -17.62 31.55 -15.64
CA THR A 592 -17.08 30.93 -14.42
C THR A 592 -16.54 29.53 -14.70
N ASP A 593 -17.28 28.71 -15.46
CA ASP A 593 -16.83 27.37 -15.86
C ASP A 593 -15.53 27.41 -16.68
N ARG A 594 -15.36 28.38 -17.59
CA ARG A 594 -14.11 28.54 -18.37
C ARG A 594 -12.91 28.78 -17.46
N TYR A 595 -13.06 29.64 -16.45
CA TYR A 595 -11.99 29.90 -15.49
C TYR A 595 -11.70 28.71 -14.59
N LYS A 596 -12.72 27.90 -14.25
CA LYS A 596 -12.53 26.64 -13.54
C LYS A 596 -11.78 25.60 -14.35
N TYR A 597 -12.07 25.48 -15.65
CA TYR A 597 -11.27 24.65 -16.54
C TYR A 597 -9.80 25.11 -16.56
N GLY A 598 -9.55 26.42 -16.63
CA GLY A 598 -8.19 26.97 -16.49
C GLY A 598 -7.52 26.61 -15.16
N ASN A 599 -8.27 26.62 -14.06
CA ASN A 599 -7.75 26.22 -12.74
C ASN A 599 -7.47 24.71 -12.64
N VAL A 600 -8.27 23.86 -13.29
CA VAL A 600 -8.00 22.42 -13.42
C VAL A 600 -6.72 22.19 -14.22
N MET A 601 -6.49 22.97 -15.29
CA MET A 601 -5.26 22.88 -16.06
C MET A 601 -4.04 23.30 -15.21
N LEU A 602 -4.16 24.43 -14.50
CA LEU A 602 -3.14 24.91 -13.57
C LEU A 602 -2.83 23.89 -12.47
N SER A 603 -3.86 23.30 -11.84
CA SER A 603 -3.65 22.28 -10.82
C SER A 603 -2.98 21.04 -11.38
N GLY A 604 -3.34 20.60 -12.60
CA GLY A 604 -2.67 19.49 -13.27
C GLY A 604 -1.19 19.75 -13.57
N ILE A 605 -0.82 20.97 -13.95
CA ILE A 605 0.59 21.37 -14.14
C ILE A 605 1.35 21.30 -12.80
N ILE A 606 0.77 21.83 -11.73
CA ILE A 606 1.38 21.79 -10.39
C ILE A 606 1.59 20.34 -9.95
N VAL A 607 0.57 19.49 -10.07
CA VAL A 607 0.64 18.06 -9.71
C VAL A 607 1.70 17.32 -10.54
N ALA A 608 1.75 17.58 -11.85
CA ALA A 608 2.75 16.98 -12.72
C ALA A 608 4.18 17.43 -12.33
N ALA A 609 4.37 18.71 -12.04
CA ALA A 609 5.67 19.26 -11.65
C ALA A 609 6.17 18.65 -10.33
N ILE A 610 5.36 18.66 -9.28
CA ILE A 610 5.76 18.14 -7.96
C ILE A 610 5.96 16.62 -7.95
N THR A 611 5.35 15.89 -8.88
CA THR A 611 5.48 14.42 -8.97
C THR A 611 6.66 14.00 -9.84
N TYR A 612 6.70 14.52 -11.08
CA TYR A 612 7.59 13.99 -12.11
C TYR A 612 8.95 14.68 -12.15
N ILE A 613 9.08 15.93 -11.70
CA ILE A 613 10.40 16.59 -11.62
C ILE A 613 11.31 15.86 -10.64
N PRO A 614 10.89 15.52 -9.40
CA PRO A 614 11.71 14.73 -8.49
C PRO A 614 12.04 13.34 -9.04
N TRP A 615 11.11 12.68 -9.74
CA TRP A 615 11.34 11.39 -10.39
C TRP A 615 12.46 11.47 -11.44
N VAL A 616 12.37 12.44 -12.35
CA VAL A 616 13.38 12.67 -13.39
C VAL A 616 14.74 13.00 -12.76
N TYR A 617 14.76 13.85 -11.74
CA TYR A 617 15.98 14.20 -11.00
C TYR A 617 16.61 12.97 -10.33
N ASN A 618 15.80 12.12 -9.69
CA ASN A 618 16.29 10.91 -9.02
C ASN A 618 17.03 9.99 -10.01
N VAL A 619 16.44 9.73 -11.19
CA VAL A 619 17.07 8.90 -12.23
C VAL A 619 18.33 9.55 -12.80
N PHE A 620 18.27 10.84 -13.17
CA PHE A 620 19.41 11.52 -13.79
C PHE A 620 20.57 11.78 -12.83
N SER A 621 20.32 11.92 -11.52
CA SER A 621 21.39 12.07 -10.53
C SER A 621 22.30 10.83 -10.44
N VAL A 622 21.79 9.65 -10.83
CA VAL A 622 22.49 8.37 -10.73
C VAL A 622 23.13 7.97 -12.07
N PHE A 623 22.36 8.07 -13.16
CA PHE A 623 22.81 7.59 -14.48
C PHE A 623 23.42 8.70 -15.36
N GLY A 624 23.18 9.97 -15.04
CA GLY A 624 23.60 11.13 -15.84
C GLY A 624 22.60 11.49 -16.94
N CYS A 625 22.87 12.62 -17.62
CA CYS A 625 22.04 13.19 -18.69
C CYS A 625 22.63 13.00 -20.10
N ALA A 626 23.57 12.06 -20.27
CA ALA A 626 24.28 11.88 -21.53
C ALA A 626 23.35 11.37 -22.64
N GLY A 627 23.40 11.99 -23.82
CA GLY A 627 22.61 11.55 -24.98
C GLY A 627 21.21 12.13 -25.10
N LEU A 628 20.84 13.18 -24.34
CA LEU A 628 19.52 13.83 -24.47
C LEU A 628 19.23 14.40 -25.87
N SER A 629 20.26 14.85 -26.58
CA SER A 629 20.17 15.35 -27.96
C SER A 629 20.33 14.26 -29.02
N SER A 630 20.65 13.03 -28.62
CA SER A 630 20.83 11.91 -29.54
C SER A 630 19.48 11.39 -30.05
N PRO A 631 19.46 10.72 -31.22
CA PRO A 631 18.25 10.11 -31.77
C PRO A 631 17.57 9.17 -30.79
N ALA A 632 16.25 9.23 -30.65
CA ALA A 632 15.50 8.33 -29.78
C ALA A 632 15.65 6.85 -30.18
N ASN A 633 15.86 6.59 -31.48
CA ASN A 633 16.11 5.26 -32.06
C ASN A 633 17.36 4.56 -31.47
N SER A 634 18.26 5.32 -30.84
CA SER A 634 19.41 4.79 -30.09
C SER A 634 18.99 3.83 -28.97
N LEU A 635 17.78 3.99 -28.43
CA LEU A 635 17.17 3.02 -27.52
C LEU A 635 16.37 2.00 -28.32
N GLN A 636 16.64 0.71 -28.12
CA GLN A 636 15.93 -0.36 -28.85
C GLN A 636 14.40 -0.32 -28.71
N MET A 637 13.91 0.18 -27.56
CA MET A 637 12.47 0.33 -27.31
C MET A 637 11.78 1.36 -28.20
N PHE A 638 12.54 2.27 -28.80
CA PHE A 638 12.08 3.28 -29.74
C PHE A 638 12.58 3.02 -31.16
N SER A 639 12.82 1.75 -31.50
CA SER A 639 13.26 1.33 -32.84
C SER A 639 12.37 1.80 -34.00
N LYS A 640 11.09 2.07 -33.71
CA LYS A 640 10.09 2.58 -34.67
C LYS A 640 10.06 4.11 -34.75
N VAL A 641 10.73 4.81 -33.84
CA VAL A 641 10.76 6.28 -33.82
C VAL A 641 11.77 6.76 -34.85
N PRO A 642 11.42 7.73 -35.71
CA PRO A 642 12.35 8.27 -36.70
C PRO A 642 13.62 8.86 -36.08
N VAL A 643 14.74 8.75 -36.81
CA VAL A 643 16.09 9.19 -36.35
C VAL A 643 16.18 10.68 -36.04
N TRP A 644 15.34 11.52 -36.67
CA TRP A 644 15.34 12.97 -36.45
C TRP A 644 14.69 13.40 -35.12
N VAL A 645 14.00 12.50 -34.42
CA VAL A 645 13.38 12.81 -33.13
C VAL A 645 14.42 12.64 -32.01
N PRO A 646 14.79 13.71 -31.29
CA PRO A 646 15.73 13.61 -30.19
C PRO A 646 15.08 12.91 -28.99
N LEU A 647 15.91 12.27 -28.17
CA LEU A 647 15.46 11.57 -26.97
C LEU A 647 14.74 12.51 -25.98
N SER A 648 15.20 13.76 -25.85
CA SER A 648 14.54 14.79 -25.03
C SER A 648 13.09 15.05 -25.43
N ALA A 649 12.76 15.05 -26.73
CA ALA A 649 11.40 15.26 -27.21
C ALA A 649 10.48 14.10 -26.80
N VAL A 650 10.98 12.86 -26.82
CA VAL A 650 10.21 11.68 -26.38
C VAL A 650 9.95 11.71 -24.87
N ILE A 651 10.93 12.13 -24.08
CA ILE A 651 10.78 12.30 -22.62
C ILE A 651 9.72 13.38 -22.33
N ILE A 652 9.78 14.53 -23.00
CA ILE A 652 8.78 15.60 -22.85
C ILE A 652 7.40 15.09 -23.25
N ALA A 653 7.26 14.45 -24.42
CA ALA A 653 6.00 13.90 -24.88
C ALA A 653 5.41 12.89 -23.88
N PHE A 654 6.25 12.05 -23.28
CA PHE A 654 5.83 11.10 -22.26
C PHE A 654 5.21 11.80 -21.05
N PHE A 655 5.87 12.81 -20.47
CA PHE A 655 5.30 13.53 -19.32
C PHE A 655 4.11 14.42 -19.69
N VAL A 656 4.07 14.96 -20.91
CA VAL A 656 2.90 15.67 -21.43
C VAL A 656 1.68 14.75 -21.49
N LEU A 657 1.84 13.49 -21.95
CA LEU A 657 0.74 12.52 -21.93
C LEU A 657 0.21 12.25 -20.52
N HIS A 658 1.10 12.16 -19.52
CA HIS A 658 0.68 12.01 -18.11
C HIS A 658 -0.09 13.26 -17.63
N MET A 659 0.35 14.46 -18.00
CA MET A 659 -0.34 15.69 -17.67
C MET A 659 -1.72 15.78 -18.34
N LEU A 660 -1.84 15.41 -19.62
CA LEU A 660 -3.12 15.35 -20.34
C LEU A 660 -4.09 14.37 -19.67
N TYR A 661 -3.58 13.24 -19.20
CA TYR A 661 -4.36 12.26 -18.45
C TYR A 661 -4.89 12.84 -17.13
N LEU A 662 -4.06 13.57 -16.37
CA LEU A 662 -4.51 14.27 -15.14
C LEU A 662 -5.61 15.31 -15.45
N TRP A 663 -5.49 16.06 -16.55
CA TRP A 663 -6.52 17.01 -16.98
C TRP A 663 -7.83 16.31 -17.36
N ALA A 664 -7.77 15.18 -18.06
CA ALA A 664 -8.95 14.39 -18.39
C ALA A 664 -9.74 13.99 -17.14
N ILE A 665 -9.05 13.52 -16.10
CA ILE A 665 -9.65 13.19 -14.79
C ILE A 665 -10.28 14.43 -14.14
N GLY A 666 -9.59 15.57 -14.17
CA GLY A 666 -10.12 16.82 -13.65
C GLY A 666 -11.39 17.31 -14.37
N PHE A 667 -11.50 17.06 -15.67
CA PHE A 667 -12.71 17.39 -16.45
C PHE A 667 -13.86 16.41 -16.19
N ILE A 668 -13.58 15.11 -16.10
CA ILE A 668 -14.58 14.09 -15.74
C ILE A 668 -15.19 14.39 -14.36
N THR A 669 -14.39 14.92 -13.43
CA THR A 669 -14.84 15.34 -12.09
C THR A 669 -16.03 16.30 -12.12
N LYS A 670 -16.15 17.16 -13.14
CA LYS A 670 -17.30 18.06 -13.31
C LYS A 670 -18.60 17.30 -13.52
N VAL A 671 -18.58 16.27 -14.36
CA VAL A 671 -19.76 15.42 -14.62
C VAL A 671 -20.10 14.65 -13.36
N LEU A 672 -19.09 14.06 -12.73
CA LEU A 672 -19.26 13.26 -11.54
C LEU A 672 -19.80 14.08 -10.35
N SER A 673 -19.32 15.30 -10.15
CA SER A 673 -19.80 16.21 -9.09
C SER A 673 -21.26 16.62 -9.22
N ARG A 674 -21.85 16.55 -10.43
CA ARG A 674 -23.28 16.82 -10.63
C ARG A 674 -24.14 15.62 -10.21
N VAL A 675 -23.65 14.41 -10.44
CA VAL A 675 -24.33 13.16 -10.08
C VAL A 675 -24.15 12.87 -8.60
N ILE A 676 -22.91 12.94 -8.14
CA ILE A 676 -22.47 12.61 -6.79
C ILE A 676 -22.37 13.91 -6.00
N LYS A 677 -23.45 14.22 -5.29
CA LYS A 677 -23.55 15.36 -4.36
C LYS A 677 -22.70 15.14 -3.10
N ASN A 678 -21.57 14.44 -3.18
CA ASN A 678 -20.53 14.30 -2.14
C ASN A 678 -19.13 14.30 -2.77
N GLY A 679 -18.30 15.27 -2.40
CA GLY A 679 -17.00 15.52 -3.02
C GLY A 679 -15.97 14.44 -2.71
N LEU A 680 -15.90 13.98 -1.46
CA LEU A 680 -14.95 12.94 -1.06
C LEU A 680 -15.24 11.62 -1.80
N VAL A 681 -16.51 11.31 -1.97
CA VAL A 681 -16.99 10.12 -2.69
C VAL A 681 -16.65 10.20 -4.16
N ALA A 682 -16.87 11.37 -4.76
CA ALA A 682 -16.47 11.61 -6.13
C ALA A 682 -14.96 11.41 -6.31
N ALA A 683 -14.12 11.92 -5.39
CA ALA A 683 -12.67 11.72 -5.44
C ALA A 683 -12.28 10.24 -5.38
N VAL A 684 -12.86 9.46 -4.46
CA VAL A 684 -12.55 8.01 -4.31
C VAL A 684 -12.93 7.24 -5.57
N LEU A 685 -14.09 7.53 -6.17
CA LEU A 685 -14.51 6.85 -7.41
C LEU A 685 -13.65 7.26 -8.60
N LEU A 686 -13.30 8.53 -8.72
CA LEU A 686 -12.38 9.00 -9.77
C LEU A 686 -11.02 8.32 -9.65
N PHE A 687 -10.54 8.14 -8.42
CA PHE A 687 -9.31 7.40 -8.17
C PHE A 687 -9.46 5.94 -8.58
N GLY A 688 -10.50 5.24 -8.12
CA GLY A 688 -10.76 3.84 -8.47
C GLY A 688 -10.88 3.60 -9.99
N PHE A 689 -11.69 4.40 -10.69
CA PHE A 689 -11.82 4.30 -12.15
C PHE A 689 -10.57 4.78 -12.90
N GLY A 690 -9.88 5.80 -12.39
CA GLY A 690 -8.66 6.32 -12.99
C GLY A 690 -7.49 5.33 -12.90
N ILE A 691 -7.42 4.50 -11.86
CA ILE A 691 -6.36 3.48 -11.77
C ILE A 691 -6.46 2.44 -12.89
N LEU A 692 -7.66 2.14 -13.41
CA LEU A 692 -7.85 1.08 -14.42
C LEU A 692 -6.99 1.27 -15.69
N PRO A 693 -6.99 2.45 -16.37
CA PRO A 693 -6.05 2.70 -17.47
C PRO A 693 -4.57 2.59 -17.09
N ILE A 694 -4.22 2.97 -15.86
CA ILE A 694 -2.83 2.88 -15.38
C ILE A 694 -2.41 1.41 -15.25
N LEU A 695 -3.33 0.53 -14.83
CA LEU A 695 -3.11 -0.91 -14.74
C LEU A 695 -3.05 -1.61 -16.08
N LEU A 696 -3.92 -1.22 -17.03
CA LEU A 696 -3.85 -1.74 -18.39
C LEU A 696 -2.54 -1.41 -19.09
N LEU A 697 -1.89 -0.30 -18.73
CA LEU A 697 -0.54 0.05 -19.20
C LEU A 697 0.58 -0.68 -18.41
N TRP A 698 0.22 -1.30 -17.29
CA TRP A 698 1.15 -2.00 -16.41
C TRP A 698 1.25 -3.49 -16.75
N VAL A 699 0.13 -4.15 -17.04
CA VAL A 699 0.07 -5.50 -17.64
C VAL A 699 0.71 -5.46 -19.03
#